data_AF-A0A7S2QH07-F1
#
_entry.id   AF-A0A7S2QH07-F1
#
_cell.length_a   1.000
_cell.length_b   1.000
_cell.length_c   1.000
_cell.angle_alpha   90.00
_cell.angle_beta   90.00
_cell.angle_gamma   90.00
#
_symmetry.space_group_name_H-M   'P 1'
#
loop_
_entity.id
_entity.type
_entity.pdbx_description
1 polymer ?
#
loop_
_entity_poly.entity_id
_entity_poly.type
_entity_poly.pdbx_seq_one_letter_code
_entity_poly.pdbx_strand_id
1 'polypeptide(L)'
;MVRREVYLKFFALAPAGQDYFKQSTTRLHFIADRVVEMTVELYKDPKHMVEDISALGLRHVGYGIPTELFGPFVTACVQVVRTLTDDDLAEEAFRWSLSLISRILTRVITEGSTIVMKAINANSSKQVRKAISCAPRGKRAMWMLNVQVGTQSISPLIWAIETGSLEAGKAMIQDLLTIRADRDRYYYGMDTLFDRHPDMIQKLCNDAPVLLNPLLDGLIWRSRFAEGGFRRVNYYVKHLVIDGEGHFSKALEWLIGNGDPKIICHPIIVMVTDIVWSRLAFRVFLFGKSWFLFTLCVFVVAQAVIKHLATPEETTLALRTFVFACRCFIYNASMSQWIYFHVKHTYQDIRAGRTFRLLNLPMPTYLKNWQDIASLILTVLLIFMFAIEPILTCVPKAYDDFPGRGLFTQACPAADSTRFMYSLFSMCAMMMYFLLLIDLSVFSTRISAFVLMVFRVLSEVGLFLFALSFVLVSFACAVSSLEHSNQDFAGLVESAQTLLKVSLGMWGGSHFDELQRDEALFGAVFVYVVVTVVFLVNMLTAQLNSAYQSTYLDMVGFARLNRGKIVIESMPSVSRRRWESVSKSLRLDEKCEFGEGDVGLPGGIQVQEAAGLNPTTVDMIRRFGGSTSVAAQWPEEQDDNDDDDRFARVERLIEKAMKRMKGAGGSGRTRVGGTSGAGAGESGSAGLSGDKDAVQGSGEAASVSERGSSD
;
A
#
# COMPACT_ATOMS: atom_id res chain seq x y z
N MET A 1 44.63 -18.48 15.59
CA MET A 1 45.21 -18.10 16.89
C MET A 1 45.36 -16.58 16.97
N VAL A 2 46.18 -15.97 16.11
CA VAL A 2 46.39 -14.51 15.93
C VAL A 2 45.10 -13.67 16.03
N ARG A 3 44.08 -13.99 15.22
CA ARG A 3 42.80 -13.24 15.18
C ARG A 3 42.09 -13.17 16.53
N ARG A 4 42.14 -14.24 17.33
CA ARG A 4 41.51 -14.30 18.66
C ARG A 4 42.30 -13.49 19.68
N GLU A 5 43.63 -13.55 19.61
CA GLU A 5 44.51 -12.83 20.52
C GLU A 5 44.40 -11.31 20.38
N VAL A 6 44.18 -10.80 19.16
CA VAL A 6 43.96 -9.36 18.93
C VAL A 6 42.80 -8.85 19.78
N TYR A 7 41.63 -9.50 19.72
CA TYR A 7 40.46 -9.08 20.48
C TYR A 7 40.60 -9.34 21.98
N LEU A 8 41.26 -10.43 22.39
CA LEU A 8 41.56 -10.68 23.80
C LEU A 8 42.41 -9.55 24.40
N LYS A 9 43.49 -9.14 23.70
CA LYS A 9 44.34 -8.02 24.14
C LYS A 9 43.59 -6.69 24.06
N PHE A 10 42.83 -6.45 22.99
CA PHE A 10 42.03 -5.23 22.84
C PHE A 10 41.03 -5.05 23.98
N PHE A 11 40.26 -6.09 24.33
CA PHE A 11 39.30 -6.03 25.42
C PHE A 11 39.95 -5.95 26.81
N ALA A 12 41.21 -6.40 26.95
CA ALA A 12 41.99 -6.14 28.16
C ALA A 12 42.44 -4.67 28.26
N LEU A 13 42.81 -4.05 27.13
CA LEU A 13 43.24 -2.65 27.07
C LEU A 13 42.08 -1.66 27.14
N ALA A 14 40.94 -1.99 26.54
CA ALA A 14 39.73 -1.17 26.50
C ALA A 14 38.48 -2.04 26.74
N PRO A 15 38.13 -2.32 28.01
CA PRO A 15 36.98 -3.16 28.35
C PRO A 15 35.65 -2.67 27.75
N ALA A 16 35.47 -1.35 27.65
CA ALA A 16 34.29 -0.72 27.03
C ALA A 16 34.11 -1.11 25.55
N GLY A 17 35.17 -1.57 24.87
CA GLY A 17 35.08 -2.08 23.50
C GLY A 17 34.15 -3.30 23.38
N GLN A 18 33.95 -4.08 24.45
CA GLN A 18 33.07 -5.25 24.41
C GLN A 18 31.61 -4.88 24.06
N ASP A 19 31.15 -3.69 24.49
CA ASP A 19 29.79 -3.22 24.23
C ASP A 19 29.53 -2.92 22.75
N TYR A 20 30.59 -2.60 22.00
CA TYR A 20 30.52 -2.27 20.57
C TYR A 20 30.78 -3.48 19.66
N PHE A 21 31.47 -4.51 20.16
CA PHE A 21 31.80 -5.71 19.40
C PHE A 21 30.89 -6.90 19.75
N LYS A 22 29.57 -6.72 19.58
CA LYS A 22 28.52 -7.76 19.82
C LYS A 22 28.40 -8.81 18.70
N GLN A 23 29.42 -8.94 17.85
CA GLN A 23 29.39 -9.79 16.67
C GLN A 23 29.91 -11.20 16.97
N SER A 24 29.56 -12.18 16.13
CA SER A 24 30.08 -13.54 16.27
C SER A 24 31.60 -13.58 16.14
N THR A 25 32.25 -14.52 16.82
CA THR A 25 33.72 -14.70 16.74
C THR A 25 34.21 -14.83 15.28
N THR A 26 33.43 -15.48 14.42
CA THR A 26 33.74 -15.61 12.99
C THR A 26 33.77 -14.24 12.29
N ARG A 27 32.83 -13.35 12.61
CA ARG A 27 32.79 -11.99 12.06
C ARG A 27 33.96 -11.14 12.58
N LEU A 28 34.30 -11.27 13.86
CA LEU A 28 35.48 -10.62 14.45
C LEU A 28 36.76 -11.08 13.74
N HIS A 29 36.90 -12.38 13.47
CA HIS A 29 38.03 -12.91 12.71
C HIS A 29 38.11 -12.31 11.30
N PHE A 30 36.99 -12.24 10.59
CA PHE A 30 36.93 -11.59 9.27
C PHE A 30 37.34 -10.11 9.33
N ILE A 31 36.91 -9.36 10.35
CA ILE A 31 37.31 -7.96 10.55
C ILE A 31 38.82 -7.87 10.77
N ALA A 32 39.39 -8.75 11.59
CA ALA A 32 40.84 -8.75 11.84
C ALA A 32 41.64 -9.02 10.55
N ASP A 33 41.18 -9.95 9.70
CA ASP A 33 41.81 -10.19 8.39
C ASP A 33 41.75 -8.94 7.51
N ARG A 34 40.58 -8.29 7.44
CA ARG A 34 40.41 -7.08 6.62
C ARG A 34 41.27 -5.92 7.11
N VAL A 35 41.42 -5.75 8.42
CA VAL A 35 42.32 -4.75 8.98
C VAL A 35 43.76 -4.99 8.50
N VAL A 36 44.25 -6.24 8.54
CA VAL A 36 45.60 -6.57 8.07
C VAL A 36 45.72 -6.37 6.56
N GLU A 37 44.73 -6.79 5.77
CA GLU A 37 44.72 -6.58 4.32
C GLU A 37 44.80 -5.07 3.97
N MET A 38 43.99 -4.25 4.63
CA MET A 38 44.02 -2.79 4.45
C MET A 38 45.39 -2.18 4.79
N THR A 39 46.09 -2.68 5.81
CA THR A 39 47.45 -2.18 6.12
C THR A 39 48.43 -2.43 4.98
N VAL A 40 48.32 -3.57 4.29
CA VAL A 40 49.18 -3.92 3.15
C VAL A 40 48.77 -3.15 1.90
N GLU A 41 47.47 -3.04 1.64
CA GLU A 41 46.93 -2.34 0.47
C GLU A 41 47.21 -0.83 0.50
N LEU A 42 47.28 -0.23 1.69
CA LEU A 42 47.64 1.18 1.86
C LEU A 42 49.01 1.52 1.24
N TYR A 43 49.95 0.58 1.21
CA TYR A 43 51.24 0.76 0.55
C TYR A 43 51.16 0.63 -0.98
N LYS A 44 50.19 -0.15 -1.49
CA LYS A 44 50.03 -0.40 -2.93
C LYS A 44 49.27 0.73 -3.62
N ASP A 45 48.15 1.14 -3.05
CA ASP A 45 47.31 2.22 -3.57
C ASP A 45 46.76 3.09 -2.41
N PRO A 46 47.56 4.04 -1.91
CA PRO A 46 47.16 4.86 -0.77
C PRO A 46 45.96 5.75 -1.06
N LYS A 47 45.75 6.16 -2.32
CA LYS A 47 44.66 7.09 -2.66
C LYS A 47 43.31 6.37 -2.59
N HIS A 48 43.20 5.22 -3.24
CA HIS A 48 41.99 4.40 -3.17
C HIS A 48 41.70 3.99 -1.73
N MET A 49 42.73 3.59 -0.99
CA MET A 49 42.58 3.16 0.40
C MET A 49 42.11 4.29 1.32
N VAL A 50 42.56 5.54 1.13
CA VAL A 50 42.03 6.69 1.87
C VAL A 50 40.54 6.90 1.61
N GLU A 51 40.07 6.70 0.39
CA GLU A 51 38.64 6.80 0.04
C GLU A 51 37.83 5.69 0.72
N ASP A 52 38.30 4.44 0.69
CA ASP A 52 37.66 3.30 1.35
C ASP A 52 37.61 3.45 2.87
N ILE A 53 38.74 3.86 3.49
CA ILE A 53 38.81 4.13 4.93
C ILE A 53 37.86 5.26 5.30
N SER A 54 37.75 6.30 4.47
CA SER A 54 36.84 7.41 4.72
C SER A 54 35.37 6.98 4.63
N ALA A 55 35.02 6.16 3.64
CA ALA A 55 33.69 5.57 3.55
C ALA A 55 33.37 4.69 4.77
N LEU A 56 34.34 3.90 5.23
CA LEU A 56 34.23 3.10 6.45
C LEU A 56 34.07 3.99 7.70
N GLY A 57 34.79 5.10 7.77
CA GLY A 57 34.68 6.09 8.85
C GLY A 57 33.28 6.67 8.98
N LEU A 58 32.63 7.01 7.86
CA LEU A 58 31.23 7.48 7.87
C LEU A 58 30.25 6.41 8.38
N ARG A 59 30.51 5.12 8.14
CA ARG A 59 29.71 4.06 8.76
C ARG A 59 29.94 4.00 10.28
N HIS A 60 31.17 4.21 10.74
CA HIS A 60 31.48 4.24 12.17
C HIS A 60 30.82 5.43 12.89
N VAL A 61 30.65 6.58 12.22
CA VAL A 61 29.82 7.69 12.71
C VAL A 61 28.41 7.20 13.02
N GLY A 62 27.82 6.50 12.05
CA GLY A 62 26.46 6.01 12.17
C GLY A 62 26.28 4.86 13.15
N TYR A 63 27.35 4.14 13.50
CA TYR A 63 27.33 3.18 14.62
C TYR A 63 27.64 3.84 15.97
N GLY A 64 28.00 5.13 15.98
CA GLY A 64 28.35 5.86 17.20
C GLY A 64 29.60 5.31 17.89
N ILE A 65 30.60 4.86 17.11
CA ILE A 65 31.83 4.30 17.67
C ILE A 65 32.68 5.42 18.31
N PRO A 66 33.04 5.31 19.61
CA PRO A 66 33.90 6.28 20.26
C PRO A 66 35.31 6.27 19.67
N THR A 67 35.88 7.45 19.45
CA THR A 67 37.22 7.59 18.85
C THR A 67 38.33 7.13 19.80
N GLU A 68 38.08 7.07 21.11
CA GLU A 68 39.05 6.62 22.10
C GLU A 68 39.39 5.12 21.97
N LEU A 69 38.53 4.32 21.32
CA LEU A 69 38.73 2.88 21.16
C LEU A 69 39.77 2.53 20.08
N PHE A 70 40.05 3.44 19.14
CA PHE A 70 40.94 3.13 18.02
C PHE A 70 42.41 3.02 18.45
N GLY A 71 42.88 3.88 19.36
CA GLY A 71 44.26 3.80 19.89
C GLY A 71 44.57 2.45 20.54
N PRO A 72 43.80 2.01 21.55
CA PRO A 72 43.94 0.69 22.16
C PRO A 72 43.84 -0.47 21.17
N PHE A 73 43.00 -0.36 20.14
CA PHE A 73 42.90 -1.38 19.09
C PHE A 73 44.19 -1.49 18.25
N VAL A 74 44.78 -0.36 17.84
CA VAL A 74 46.09 -0.36 17.16
C VAL A 74 47.16 -0.99 18.06
N THR A 75 47.22 -0.60 19.33
CA THR A 75 48.18 -1.17 20.30
C THR A 75 48.02 -2.68 20.44
N ALA A 76 46.79 -3.19 20.54
CA ALA A 76 46.51 -4.61 20.62
C ALA A 76 47.01 -5.37 19.38
N CYS A 77 46.70 -4.87 18.18
CA CYS A 77 47.16 -5.47 16.92
C CYS A 77 48.68 -5.53 16.83
N VAL A 78 49.37 -4.42 17.12
CA VAL A 78 50.84 -4.34 17.09
C VAL A 78 51.47 -5.31 18.10
N GLN A 79 50.93 -5.39 19.32
CA GLN A 79 51.40 -6.33 20.34
C GLN A 79 51.23 -7.80 19.95
N VAL A 80 50.28 -8.13 19.08
CA VAL A 80 50.13 -9.49 18.54
C VAL A 80 51.14 -9.71 17.41
N VAL A 81 51.29 -8.76 16.47
CA VAL A 81 52.27 -8.89 15.37
C VAL A 81 53.70 -9.03 15.89
N ARG A 82 54.08 -8.30 16.94
CA ARG A 82 55.38 -8.43 17.61
C ARG A 82 55.68 -9.84 18.14
N THR A 83 54.65 -10.65 18.42
CA THR A 83 54.83 -12.06 18.84
C THR A 83 54.98 -13.03 17.67
N LEU A 84 54.81 -12.55 16.44
CA LEU A 84 54.79 -13.37 15.22
C LEU A 84 56.00 -13.12 14.32
N THR A 85 56.75 -12.05 14.53
CA THR A 85 57.94 -11.69 13.75
C THR A 85 58.98 -11.04 14.64
N ASP A 86 60.25 -11.36 14.38
CA ASP A 86 61.42 -10.72 15.01
C ASP A 86 61.98 -9.58 14.12
N ASP A 87 61.33 -9.27 12.99
CA ASP A 87 61.72 -8.19 12.09
C ASP A 87 61.14 -6.84 12.57
N ASP A 88 61.99 -6.02 13.18
CA ASP A 88 61.65 -4.67 13.66
C ASP A 88 61.09 -3.78 12.54
N LEU A 89 61.56 -3.94 11.29
CA LEU A 89 61.08 -3.15 10.17
C LEU A 89 59.65 -3.54 9.79
N ALA A 90 59.33 -4.83 9.81
CA ALA A 90 57.98 -5.32 9.54
C ALA A 90 57.00 -4.89 10.64
N GLU A 91 57.40 -4.93 11.91
CA GLU A 91 56.59 -4.41 13.03
C GLU A 91 56.31 -2.91 12.85
N GLU A 92 57.34 -2.10 12.58
CA GLU A 92 57.20 -0.65 12.47
C GLU A 92 56.40 -0.26 11.21
N ALA A 93 56.55 -0.98 10.10
CA ALA A 93 55.73 -0.79 8.90
C ALA A 93 54.23 -1.09 9.17
N PHE A 94 53.94 -2.21 9.84
CA PHE A 94 52.57 -2.54 10.24
C PHE A 94 51.98 -1.50 11.20
N ARG A 95 52.76 -1.06 12.18
CA ARG A 95 52.36 0.00 13.13
C ARG A 95 52.07 1.31 12.41
N TRP A 96 52.93 1.75 11.50
CA TRP A 96 52.77 2.99 10.76
C TRP A 96 51.48 2.98 9.93
N SER A 97 51.27 1.93 9.14
CA SER A 97 50.11 1.80 8.25
C SER A 97 48.81 1.71 9.04
N LEU A 98 48.74 0.90 10.09
CA LEU A 98 47.56 0.79 10.93
C LEU A 98 47.28 2.08 11.72
N SER A 99 48.32 2.78 12.17
CA SER A 99 48.18 4.09 12.81
C SER A 99 47.64 5.14 11.85
N LEU A 100 48.07 5.12 10.57
CA LEU A 100 47.54 6.00 9.54
C LEU A 100 46.06 5.73 9.27
N ILE A 101 45.66 4.45 9.12
CA ILE A 101 44.25 4.04 8.99
C ILE A 101 43.43 4.56 10.18
N SER A 102 43.90 4.34 11.41
CA SER A 102 43.26 4.79 12.64
C SER A 102 43.10 6.32 12.69
N ARG A 103 44.10 7.09 12.28
CA ARG A 103 44.03 8.56 12.20
C ARG A 103 43.02 9.04 11.17
N ILE A 104 42.97 8.40 9.99
CA ILE A 104 41.97 8.73 8.95
C ILE A 104 40.56 8.45 9.47
N LEU A 105 40.32 7.27 10.06
CA LEU A 105 39.02 6.92 10.65
C LEU A 105 38.62 7.90 11.74
N THR A 106 39.52 8.20 12.68
CA THR A 106 39.26 9.12 13.79
C THR A 106 38.91 10.52 13.29
N ARG A 107 39.63 11.02 12.28
CA ARG A 107 39.32 12.30 11.64
C ARG A 107 37.92 12.29 11.03
N VAL A 108 37.60 11.25 10.25
CA VAL A 108 36.31 11.14 9.57
C VAL A 108 35.16 11.00 10.56
N ILE A 109 35.36 10.24 11.64
CA ILE A 109 34.36 10.09 12.70
C ILE A 109 34.13 11.43 13.40
N THR A 110 35.19 12.17 13.69
CA THR A 110 35.09 13.48 14.36
C THR A 110 34.36 14.49 13.48
N GLU A 111 34.71 14.57 12.19
CA GLU A 111 34.07 15.48 11.24
C GLU A 111 32.62 15.07 10.91
N GLY A 112 32.34 13.77 10.82
CA GLY A 112 31.03 13.23 10.46
C GLY A 112 30.04 13.11 11.62
N SER A 113 30.50 13.09 12.88
CA SER A 113 29.65 12.99 14.09
C SER A 113 28.90 14.28 14.41
N THR A 114 28.08 14.72 13.45
CA THR A 114 27.18 15.86 13.60
C THR A 114 26.16 15.62 14.71
N ILE A 115 25.57 16.69 15.23
CA ILE A 115 24.52 16.61 16.24
C ILE A 115 23.30 15.81 15.77
N VAL A 116 23.02 15.80 14.45
CA VAL A 116 21.95 15.00 13.85
C VAL A 116 22.32 13.51 13.89
N MET A 117 23.54 13.13 13.51
CA MET A 117 23.99 11.73 13.58
C MET A 117 23.98 11.20 15.02
N LYS A 118 24.42 12.00 15.98
CA LYS A 118 24.36 11.63 17.42
C LYS A 118 22.92 11.39 17.88
N ALA A 119 21.98 12.22 17.44
CA ALA A 119 20.56 12.06 17.77
C ALA A 119 19.92 10.83 17.10
N ILE A 120 20.36 10.47 15.88
CA ILE A 120 19.95 9.23 15.19
C ILE A 120 20.45 8.01 15.96
N ASN A 121 21.70 8.00 16.42
CA ASN A 121 22.26 6.89 17.19
C ASN A 121 21.53 6.67 18.52
N ALA A 122 20.93 7.72 19.09
CA ALA A 122 20.06 7.64 20.26
C ALA A 122 18.59 7.30 19.94
N ASN A 123 18.23 7.20 18.65
CA ASN A 123 16.88 7.00 18.11
C ASN A 123 15.81 7.86 18.81
N SER A 124 16.11 9.15 19.06
CA SER A 124 15.24 10.05 19.82
C SER A 124 14.72 11.19 18.95
N SER A 125 13.41 11.20 18.69
CA SER A 125 12.74 12.28 17.95
C SER A 125 12.98 13.66 18.57
N LYS A 126 12.96 13.77 19.90
CA LYS A 126 13.23 15.02 20.64
C LYS A 126 14.67 15.52 20.41
N GLN A 127 15.66 14.63 20.48
CA GLN A 127 17.05 15.02 20.22
C GLN A 127 17.25 15.42 18.77
N VAL A 128 16.59 14.73 17.82
CA VAL A 128 16.65 15.06 16.39
C VAL A 128 16.05 16.45 16.14
N ARG A 129 14.85 16.75 16.67
CA ARG A 129 14.24 18.09 16.54
C ARG A 129 15.15 19.20 17.09
N LYS A 130 15.74 18.98 18.27
CA LYS A 130 16.70 19.91 18.87
C LYS A 130 18.00 20.03 18.07
N ALA A 131 18.49 18.96 17.49
CA ALA A 131 19.67 18.99 16.63
C ALA A 131 19.41 19.79 15.35
N ILE A 132 18.23 19.62 14.74
CA ILE A 132 17.87 20.32 13.50
C ILE A 132 17.50 21.78 13.79
N SER A 133 16.98 22.15 14.96
CA SER A 133 16.69 23.55 15.32
C SER A 133 17.93 24.46 15.27
N CYS A 134 19.12 23.90 15.51
CA CYS A 134 20.39 24.60 15.36
C CYS A 134 20.80 24.86 13.90
N ALA A 135 20.16 24.22 12.92
CA ALA A 135 20.53 24.35 11.51
C ALA A 135 20.07 25.71 10.93
N PRO A 136 20.92 26.37 10.12
CA PRO A 136 20.50 27.55 9.36
C PRO A 136 19.32 27.21 8.43
N ARG A 137 18.38 28.15 8.25
CA ARG A 137 17.13 27.92 7.49
C ARG A 137 17.36 27.32 6.11
N GLY A 138 18.30 27.87 5.33
CA GLY A 138 18.59 27.35 3.98
C GLY A 138 19.47 26.10 3.91
N LYS A 139 20.00 25.62 5.04
CA LYS A 139 20.80 24.38 5.09
C LYS A 139 20.12 23.28 5.91
N ARG A 140 18.94 23.54 6.47
CA ARG A 140 18.20 22.62 7.33
C ARG A 140 17.94 21.26 6.66
N ALA A 141 17.43 21.26 5.42
CA ALA A 141 17.22 20.03 4.67
C ALA A 141 18.53 19.27 4.42
N MET A 142 19.61 19.99 4.07
CA MET A 142 20.91 19.38 3.82
C MET A 142 21.49 18.70 5.05
N TRP A 143 21.30 19.24 6.26
CA TRP A 143 21.76 18.60 7.50
C TRP A 143 21.12 17.23 7.76
N MET A 144 19.92 17.00 7.21
CA MET A 144 19.21 15.73 7.33
C MET A 144 19.51 14.75 6.17
N LEU A 145 19.99 15.26 5.03
CA LEU A 145 20.10 14.49 3.79
C LEU A 145 21.55 14.26 3.33
N ASN A 146 22.49 15.06 3.82
CA ASN A 146 23.88 15.00 3.41
C ASN A 146 24.84 15.41 4.54
N VAL A 147 25.65 14.45 4.99
CA VAL A 147 26.87 14.68 5.76
C VAL A 147 28.03 14.30 4.85
N GLN A 148 28.86 15.28 4.52
CA GLN A 148 30.01 15.10 3.63
C GLN A 148 31.31 15.27 4.42
N VAL A 149 32.21 14.31 4.26
CA VAL A 149 33.57 14.33 4.82
C VAL A 149 34.54 13.99 3.70
N GLY A 150 35.30 14.98 3.24
CA GLY A 150 36.14 14.86 2.05
C GLY A 150 35.30 14.58 0.78
N THR A 151 35.66 13.52 0.06
CA THR A 151 34.96 13.06 -1.15
C THR A 151 33.78 12.14 -0.85
N GLN A 152 33.66 11.67 0.40
CA GLN A 152 32.63 10.73 0.81
C GLN A 152 31.43 11.44 1.42
N SER A 153 30.24 10.91 1.20
CA SER A 153 29.00 11.45 1.76
C SER A 153 28.07 10.35 2.24
N ILE A 154 27.32 10.64 3.29
CA ILE A 154 26.28 9.76 3.83
C ILE A 154 24.99 10.58 4.00
N SER A 155 23.84 9.94 3.82
CA SER A 155 22.54 10.54 4.11
C SER A 155 22.09 10.13 5.52
N PRO A 156 21.99 11.07 6.48
CA PRO A 156 21.50 10.77 7.81
C PRO A 156 20.09 10.14 7.81
N LEU A 157 19.20 10.58 6.93
CA LEU A 157 17.85 10.02 6.82
C LEU A 157 17.88 8.55 6.37
N ILE A 158 18.66 8.25 5.32
CA ILE A 158 18.77 6.87 4.82
C ILE A 158 19.46 5.99 5.84
N TRP A 159 20.47 6.52 6.53
CA TRP A 159 21.11 5.79 7.63
C TRP A 159 20.11 5.46 8.75
N ALA A 160 19.25 6.40 9.14
CA ALA A 160 18.21 6.15 10.13
C ALA A 160 17.24 5.05 9.69
N ILE A 161 16.89 5.00 8.39
CA ILE A 161 16.03 3.95 7.80
C ILE A 161 16.75 2.59 7.83
N GLU A 162 17.95 2.51 7.29
CA GLU A 162 18.73 1.27 7.15
C GLU A 162 19.13 0.67 8.51
N THR A 163 19.33 1.51 9.54
CA THR A 163 19.62 1.05 10.91
C THR A 163 18.38 0.76 11.76
N GLY A 164 17.18 1.01 11.24
CA GLY A 164 15.93 0.83 11.99
C GLY A 164 15.67 1.89 13.07
N SER A 165 16.35 3.04 13.00
CA SER A 165 16.11 4.20 13.89
C SER A 165 14.87 4.98 13.45
N LEU A 166 13.72 4.30 13.47
CA LEU A 166 12.49 4.79 12.83
C LEU A 166 11.90 6.04 13.49
N GLU A 167 12.11 6.26 14.79
CA GLU A 167 11.63 7.47 15.49
C GLU A 167 12.40 8.71 15.05
N ALA A 168 13.72 8.57 14.88
CA ALA A 168 14.56 9.60 14.29
C ALA A 168 14.17 9.85 12.83
N GLY A 169 14.02 8.79 12.03
CA GLY A 169 13.61 8.88 10.62
C GLY A 169 12.26 9.57 10.44
N LYS A 170 11.25 9.22 11.24
CA LYS A 170 9.93 9.86 11.25
C LYS A 170 10.03 11.35 11.55
N ALA A 171 10.79 11.73 12.60
CA ALA A 171 10.98 13.13 12.96
C ALA A 171 11.66 13.94 11.83
N MET A 172 12.64 13.35 11.14
CA MET A 172 13.32 13.98 10.01
C MET A 172 12.39 14.15 8.80
N ILE A 173 11.60 13.13 8.44
CA ILE A 173 10.63 13.22 7.33
C ILE A 173 9.59 14.31 7.62
N GLN A 174 9.03 14.32 8.84
CA GLN A 174 8.07 15.35 9.25
C GLN A 174 8.70 16.74 9.19
N ASP A 175 9.95 16.90 9.64
CA ASP A 175 10.63 18.20 9.61
C ASP A 175 10.92 18.69 8.19
N LEU A 176 11.41 17.80 7.32
CA LEU A 176 11.66 18.07 5.90
C LEU A 176 10.40 18.51 5.16
N LEU A 177 9.26 17.87 5.47
CA LEU A 177 7.99 18.12 4.83
C LEU A 177 7.10 19.14 5.57
N THR A 178 7.59 19.75 6.65
CA THR A 178 6.89 20.88 7.28
C THR A 178 7.17 22.15 6.49
N ILE A 179 6.11 22.78 5.98
CA ILE A 179 6.21 24.06 5.28
C ILE A 179 6.45 25.17 6.32
N ARG A 180 7.57 25.87 6.17
CA ARG A 180 7.93 27.03 7.00
C ARG A 180 7.99 28.28 6.16
N ALA A 181 7.60 29.40 6.72
CA ALA A 181 7.59 30.68 6.03
C ALA A 181 8.25 31.76 6.88
N ASP A 182 9.07 32.59 6.24
CA ASP A 182 9.41 33.92 6.76
C ASP A 182 8.71 34.98 5.91
N ARG A 183 9.07 36.26 6.10
CA ARG A 183 8.45 37.37 5.36
C ARG A 183 8.78 37.37 3.87
N ASP A 184 9.86 36.70 3.45
CA ASP A 184 10.37 36.78 2.08
C ASP A 184 10.04 35.51 1.28
N ARG A 185 9.99 34.33 1.91
CA ARG A 185 9.79 33.06 1.19
C ARG A 185 9.31 31.88 2.05
N TYR A 186 8.90 30.84 1.33
CA TYR A 186 8.59 29.51 1.84
C TYR A 186 9.78 28.57 1.76
N TYR A 187 9.89 27.67 2.74
CA TYR A 187 10.87 26.59 2.81
C TYR A 187 10.13 25.26 2.93
N TYR A 188 10.46 24.33 2.04
CA TYR A 188 9.89 23.00 2.00
C TYR A 188 10.93 22.05 1.40
N GLY A 189 11.31 21.02 2.17
CA GLY A 189 12.44 20.15 1.84
C GLY A 189 12.12 19.04 0.84
N MET A 190 10.92 19.03 0.26
CA MET A 190 10.48 17.98 -0.68
C MET A 190 11.40 17.85 -1.89
N ASP A 191 11.70 18.95 -2.59
CA ASP A 191 12.55 18.87 -3.80
C ASP A 191 13.94 18.34 -3.43
N THR A 192 14.55 18.87 -2.36
CA THR A 192 15.86 18.40 -1.89
C THR A 192 15.85 16.92 -1.49
N LEU A 193 14.75 16.43 -0.92
CA LEU A 193 14.57 15.03 -0.53
C LEU A 193 14.59 14.11 -1.76
N PHE A 194 13.79 14.41 -2.77
CA PHE A 194 13.67 13.57 -3.98
C PHE A 194 14.83 13.77 -4.96
N ASP A 195 15.45 14.95 -5.00
CA ASP A 195 16.68 15.17 -5.78
C ASP A 195 17.84 14.33 -5.24
N ARG A 196 17.94 14.20 -3.90
CA ARG A 196 18.98 13.38 -3.28
C ARG A 196 18.63 11.88 -3.31
N HIS A 197 17.36 11.54 -3.13
CA HIS A 197 16.86 10.16 -3.04
C HIS A 197 15.64 9.96 -3.95
N PRO A 198 15.82 9.84 -5.28
CA PRO A 198 14.71 9.59 -6.21
C PRO A 198 14.04 8.23 -5.96
N ASP A 199 14.74 7.31 -5.29
CA ASP A 199 14.30 5.98 -4.86
C ASP A 199 13.75 5.96 -3.42
N MET A 200 13.51 7.11 -2.79
CA MET A 200 13.00 7.19 -1.40
C MET A 200 11.78 6.31 -1.17
N ILE A 201 10.81 6.32 -2.09
CA ILE A 201 9.60 5.48 -1.99
C ILE A 201 9.96 3.99 -2.01
N GLN A 202 10.89 3.57 -2.87
CA GLN A 202 11.35 2.18 -2.93
C GLN A 202 12.01 1.75 -1.62
N LYS A 203 12.92 2.59 -1.09
CA LYS A 203 13.60 2.35 0.18
C LYS A 203 12.61 2.23 1.34
N LEU A 204 11.60 3.11 1.40
CA LEU A 204 10.57 3.02 2.44
C LEU A 204 9.71 1.75 2.29
N CYS A 205 9.32 1.36 1.08
CA CYS A 205 8.58 0.11 0.88
C CYS A 205 9.37 -1.13 1.33
N ASN A 206 10.69 -1.15 1.13
CA ASN A 206 11.52 -2.31 1.46
C ASN A 206 11.96 -2.34 2.93
N ASP A 207 12.42 -1.20 3.45
CA ASP A 207 13.17 -1.14 4.70
C ASP A 207 12.33 -0.57 5.86
N ALA A 208 11.39 0.34 5.60
CA ALA A 208 10.60 1.01 6.64
C ALA A 208 9.18 1.44 6.21
N PRO A 209 8.24 0.50 5.94
CA PRO A 209 6.90 0.82 5.43
C PRO A 209 6.09 1.76 6.34
N VAL A 210 6.34 1.73 7.66
CA VAL A 210 5.68 2.57 8.66
C VAL A 210 5.93 4.07 8.41
N LEU A 211 7.04 4.42 7.74
CA LEU A 211 7.39 5.81 7.42
C LEU A 211 6.71 6.32 6.14
N LEU A 212 6.03 5.47 5.37
CA LEU A 212 5.28 5.88 4.17
C LEU A 212 4.17 6.86 4.53
N ASN A 213 3.37 6.60 5.57
CA ASN A 213 2.29 7.52 5.95
C ASN A 213 2.83 8.92 6.35
N PRO A 214 3.81 9.05 7.26
CA PRO A 214 4.44 10.36 7.53
C PRO A 214 4.97 11.08 6.30
N LEU A 215 5.55 10.36 5.34
CA LEU A 215 6.01 10.94 4.08
C LEU A 215 4.82 11.43 3.25
N LEU A 216 3.83 10.58 3.01
CA LEU A 216 2.68 10.87 2.14
C LEU A 216 1.77 11.97 2.73
N ASP A 217 1.61 12.01 4.06
CA ASP A 217 0.89 13.07 4.77
C ASP A 217 1.60 14.43 4.60
N GLY A 218 2.93 14.45 4.68
CA GLY A 218 3.74 15.66 4.48
C GLY A 218 3.72 16.21 3.05
N LEU A 219 3.22 15.43 2.09
CA LEU A 219 3.00 15.87 0.71
C LEU A 219 1.59 16.48 0.48
N ILE A 220 0.80 16.64 1.54
CA ILE A 220 -0.52 17.26 1.47
C ILE A 220 -0.56 18.48 2.38
N TRP A 221 -0.93 19.63 1.81
CA TRP A 221 -1.28 20.81 2.59
C TRP A 221 -2.78 21.07 2.51
N ARG A 222 -3.42 21.33 3.65
CA ARG A 222 -4.86 21.65 3.73
C ARG A 222 -5.04 23.02 4.37
N SER A 223 -5.89 23.86 3.77
CA SER A 223 -6.29 25.12 4.38
C SER A 223 -7.10 24.87 5.66
N ARG A 224 -6.82 25.66 6.70
CA ARG A 224 -7.66 25.72 7.90
C ARG A 224 -9.02 26.36 7.63
N PHE A 225 -9.10 27.23 6.62
CA PHE A 225 -10.32 27.92 6.25
C PHE A 225 -11.18 27.07 5.33
N ALA A 226 -12.49 27.07 5.59
CA ALA A 226 -13.49 26.47 4.74
C ALA A 226 -14.42 27.57 4.22
N GLU A 227 -14.65 27.58 2.91
CA GLU A 227 -15.53 28.51 2.20
C GLU A 227 -16.60 27.69 1.49
N GLY A 228 -17.88 27.98 1.76
CA GLY A 228 -19.00 27.25 1.16
C GLY A 228 -19.03 25.74 1.45
N GLY A 229 -18.46 25.29 2.59
CA GLY A 229 -18.36 23.88 2.94
C GLY A 229 -17.18 23.14 2.27
N PHE A 230 -16.40 23.83 1.45
CA PHE A 230 -15.20 23.30 0.82
C PHE A 230 -13.94 23.95 1.38
N ARG A 231 -12.79 23.30 1.21
CA ARG A 231 -11.47 23.81 1.58
C ARG A 231 -10.47 23.58 0.48
N ARG A 232 -9.53 24.51 0.37
CA ARG A 232 -8.40 24.42 -0.55
C ARG A 232 -7.39 23.41 -0.04
N VAL A 233 -6.93 22.52 -0.92
CA VAL A 233 -5.93 21.50 -0.63
C VAL A 233 -4.90 21.45 -1.75
N ASN A 234 -3.62 21.46 -1.39
CA ASN A 234 -2.51 21.36 -2.32
C ASN A 234 -1.86 19.98 -2.16
N TYR A 235 -1.90 19.20 -3.23
CA TYR A 235 -1.30 17.87 -3.33
C TYR A 235 0.05 17.94 -4.04
N TYR A 236 1.16 17.82 -3.31
CA TYR A 236 2.51 17.90 -3.86
C TYR A 236 2.94 16.58 -4.51
N VAL A 237 2.52 16.40 -5.77
CA VAL A 237 2.63 15.13 -6.51
C VAL A 237 3.77 15.07 -7.53
N LYS A 238 4.53 16.16 -7.72
CA LYS A 238 5.54 16.27 -8.78
C LYS A 238 6.44 15.04 -8.90
N HIS A 239 7.12 14.67 -7.81
CA HIS A 239 8.07 13.55 -7.77
C HIS A 239 7.40 12.16 -7.76
N LEU A 240 6.09 12.09 -7.51
CA LEU A 240 5.29 10.87 -7.60
C LEU A 240 4.79 10.59 -9.03
N VAL A 241 4.72 11.63 -9.87
CA VAL A 241 4.22 11.54 -11.25
C VAL A 241 5.38 11.57 -12.25
N ILE A 242 6.36 12.45 -12.02
CA ILE A 242 7.48 12.71 -12.93
C ILE A 242 8.79 12.38 -12.18
N ASP A 243 9.70 11.67 -12.85
CA ASP A 243 11.07 11.50 -12.35
C ASP A 243 11.96 12.71 -12.68
N GLY A 244 13.23 12.68 -12.23
CA GLY A 244 14.19 13.76 -12.49
C GLY A 244 14.54 13.96 -13.96
N GLU A 245 14.24 13.00 -14.84
CA GLU A 245 14.48 13.08 -16.28
C GLU A 245 13.25 13.57 -17.07
N GLY A 246 12.11 13.76 -16.40
CA GLY A 246 10.85 14.12 -17.05
C GLY A 246 10.02 12.93 -17.54
N HIS A 247 10.44 11.69 -17.27
CA HIS A 247 9.67 10.48 -17.57
C HIS A 247 8.67 10.16 -16.45
N PHE A 248 7.86 9.13 -16.66
CA PHE A 248 6.90 8.67 -15.66
C PHE A 248 7.62 8.06 -14.45
N SER A 249 7.33 8.58 -13.26
CA SER A 249 7.96 8.14 -12.00
C SER A 249 7.66 6.68 -11.69
N LYS A 250 8.69 5.94 -11.24
CA LYS A 250 8.56 4.56 -10.75
C LYS A 250 7.95 4.47 -9.36
N ALA A 251 7.69 5.59 -8.69
CA ALA A 251 7.09 5.63 -7.36
C ALA A 251 5.80 4.80 -7.29
N LEU A 252 4.94 4.92 -8.30
CA LEU A 252 3.68 4.17 -8.35
C LEU A 252 3.91 2.65 -8.49
N GLU A 253 4.92 2.24 -9.27
CA GLU A 253 5.34 0.84 -9.40
C GLU A 253 5.78 0.25 -8.08
N TRP A 254 6.62 0.98 -7.33
CA TRP A 254 7.08 0.53 -6.02
C TRP A 254 5.97 0.45 -4.98
N LEU A 255 5.03 1.42 -4.98
CA LEU A 255 3.87 1.40 -4.07
C LEU A 255 2.90 0.25 -4.36
N ILE A 256 2.67 -0.06 -5.64
CA ILE A 256 1.82 -1.18 -6.03
C ILE A 256 2.51 -2.51 -5.78
N GLY A 257 3.82 -2.58 -6.00
CA GLY A 257 4.65 -3.74 -5.68
C GLY A 257 4.65 -4.08 -4.18
N ASN A 258 4.50 -3.07 -3.30
CA ASN A 258 4.35 -3.28 -1.87
C ASN A 258 3.04 -3.99 -1.49
N GLY A 259 1.99 -3.87 -2.30
CA GLY A 259 0.74 -4.62 -2.15
C GLY A 259 -0.13 -4.24 -0.94
N ASP A 260 0.13 -3.11 -0.28
CA ASP A 260 -0.64 -2.65 0.89
C ASP A 260 -1.93 -1.90 0.45
N PRO A 261 -3.13 -2.46 0.75
CA PRO A 261 -4.41 -1.86 0.36
C PRO A 261 -4.74 -0.57 1.11
N LYS A 262 -4.12 -0.30 2.27
CA LYS A 262 -4.35 0.94 3.02
C LYS A 262 -3.51 2.08 2.46
N ILE A 263 -2.25 1.82 2.13
CA ILE A 263 -1.33 2.84 1.58
C ILE A 263 -1.79 3.29 0.20
N ILE A 264 -2.24 2.38 -0.68
CA ILE A 264 -2.74 2.76 -2.01
C ILE A 264 -4.01 3.64 -1.94
N CYS A 265 -4.76 3.54 -0.83
CA CYS A 265 -5.94 4.37 -0.55
C CYS A 265 -5.59 5.74 0.03
N HIS A 266 -4.31 6.01 0.31
CA HIS A 266 -3.87 7.30 0.80
C HIS A 266 -4.26 8.41 -0.20
N PRO A 267 -4.82 9.56 0.24
CA PRO A 267 -5.39 10.58 -0.65
C PRO A 267 -4.46 11.05 -1.77
N ILE A 268 -3.16 11.24 -1.48
CA ILE A 268 -2.19 11.64 -2.51
C ILE A 268 -1.95 10.57 -3.57
N ILE A 269 -1.92 9.29 -3.19
CA ILE A 269 -1.73 8.19 -4.13
C ILE A 269 -2.99 7.97 -4.96
N VAL A 270 -4.15 8.13 -4.34
CA VAL A 270 -5.44 8.19 -5.03
C VAL A 270 -5.44 9.30 -6.09
N MET A 271 -4.99 10.51 -5.73
CA MET A 271 -4.89 11.63 -6.66
C MET A 271 -3.94 11.33 -7.84
N VAL A 272 -2.73 10.83 -7.55
CA VAL A 272 -1.75 10.44 -8.58
C VAL A 272 -2.32 9.37 -9.52
N THR A 273 -2.87 8.29 -8.97
CA THR A 273 -3.43 7.19 -9.76
C THR A 273 -4.61 7.64 -10.62
N ASP A 274 -5.52 8.45 -10.08
CA ASP A 274 -6.71 8.91 -10.80
C ASP A 274 -6.37 9.95 -11.88
N ILE A 275 -5.35 10.80 -11.69
CA ILE A 275 -4.82 11.70 -12.74
C ILE A 275 -4.25 10.89 -13.90
N VAL A 276 -3.36 9.93 -13.62
CA VAL A 276 -2.70 9.14 -14.65
C VAL A 276 -3.72 8.25 -15.37
N TRP A 277 -4.66 7.67 -14.62
CA TRP A 277 -5.77 6.89 -15.17
C TRP A 277 -6.61 7.74 -16.14
N SER A 278 -7.19 8.84 -15.66
CA SER A 278 -8.15 9.64 -16.44
C SER A 278 -7.54 10.27 -17.69
N ARG A 279 -6.29 10.75 -17.63
CA ARG A 279 -5.66 11.48 -18.75
C ARG A 279 -4.93 10.58 -19.74
N LEU A 280 -4.36 9.47 -19.28
CA LEU A 280 -3.46 8.64 -20.08
C LEU A 280 -4.00 7.22 -20.25
N ALA A 281 -3.98 6.44 -19.18
CA ALA A 281 -4.17 4.99 -19.25
C ALA A 281 -5.60 4.60 -19.69
N PHE A 282 -6.62 5.35 -19.28
CA PHE A 282 -8.02 5.04 -19.57
C PHE A 282 -8.30 4.87 -21.06
N ARG A 283 -7.74 5.73 -21.94
CA ARG A 283 -7.98 5.63 -23.39
C ARG A 283 -7.30 4.41 -24.01
N VAL A 284 -6.08 4.10 -23.56
CA VAL A 284 -5.33 2.92 -24.05
C VAL A 284 -6.06 1.65 -23.64
N PHE A 285 -6.47 1.59 -22.37
CA PHE A 285 -7.27 0.49 -21.84
C PHE A 285 -8.62 0.36 -22.57
N LEU A 286 -9.36 1.46 -22.75
CA LEU A 286 -10.65 1.46 -23.43
C LEU A 286 -10.54 0.97 -24.87
N PHE A 287 -9.49 1.36 -25.60
CA PHE A 287 -9.26 0.88 -26.97
C PHE A 287 -9.04 -0.64 -27.03
N GLY A 288 -8.25 -1.18 -26.09
CA GLY A 288 -8.07 -2.63 -25.96
C GLY A 288 -9.38 -3.35 -25.63
N LYS A 289 -10.20 -2.77 -24.75
CA LYS A 289 -11.50 -3.35 -24.36
C LYS A 289 -12.60 -3.16 -25.40
N SER A 290 -12.58 -2.10 -26.20
CA SER A 290 -13.55 -1.89 -27.27
C SER A 290 -13.44 -2.95 -28.35
N TRP A 291 -12.22 -3.41 -28.64
CA TRP A 291 -12.01 -4.53 -29.57
C TRP A 291 -12.61 -5.84 -29.05
N PHE A 292 -12.47 -6.10 -27.74
CA PHE A 292 -13.09 -7.25 -27.09
C PHE A 292 -14.63 -7.16 -27.11
N LEU A 293 -15.20 -5.99 -26.77
CA LEU A 293 -16.64 -5.75 -26.83
C LEU A 293 -17.20 -5.93 -28.25
N PHE A 294 -16.50 -5.41 -29.26
CA PHE A 294 -16.87 -5.60 -30.66
C PHE A 294 -16.89 -7.09 -31.04
N THR A 295 -15.85 -7.83 -30.67
CA THR A 295 -15.77 -9.28 -30.88
C THR A 295 -16.93 -10.03 -30.21
N LEU A 296 -17.28 -9.65 -28.99
CA LEU A 296 -18.43 -10.21 -28.29
C LEU A 296 -19.75 -9.91 -29.00
N CYS A 297 -19.97 -8.67 -29.46
CA CYS A 297 -21.15 -8.32 -30.24
C CYS A 297 -21.26 -9.19 -31.51
N VAL A 298 -20.15 -9.38 -32.24
CA VAL A 298 -20.13 -10.26 -33.41
C VAL A 298 -20.45 -11.70 -33.01
N PHE A 299 -19.93 -12.18 -31.88
CA PHE A 299 -20.22 -13.53 -31.37
C PHE A 299 -21.70 -13.74 -30.99
N VAL A 300 -22.30 -12.78 -30.27
CA VAL A 300 -23.73 -12.79 -29.90
C VAL A 300 -24.62 -12.77 -31.13
N VAL A 301 -24.33 -11.89 -32.09
CA VAL A 301 -25.10 -11.80 -33.34
C VAL A 301 -25.01 -13.11 -34.12
N ALA A 302 -23.82 -13.68 -34.25
CA ALA A 302 -23.58 -14.91 -35.00
C ALA A 302 -24.25 -16.15 -34.38
N GLN A 303 -24.20 -16.29 -33.05
CA GLN A 303 -24.61 -17.54 -32.38
C GLN A 303 -26.03 -17.50 -31.81
N ALA A 304 -26.51 -16.34 -31.34
CA ALA A 304 -27.82 -16.22 -30.71
C ALA A 304 -28.86 -15.56 -31.63
N VAL A 305 -28.56 -14.37 -32.17
CA VAL A 305 -29.56 -13.57 -32.90
C VAL A 305 -29.92 -14.23 -34.23
N ILE A 306 -28.93 -14.55 -35.05
CA ILE A 306 -29.20 -15.08 -36.40
C ILE A 306 -29.79 -16.48 -36.35
N LYS A 307 -29.40 -17.28 -35.36
CA LYS A 307 -29.95 -18.63 -35.18
C LYS A 307 -31.48 -18.60 -35.00
N HIS A 308 -32.02 -17.59 -34.33
CA HIS A 308 -33.46 -17.43 -34.15
C HIS A 308 -34.18 -16.81 -35.35
N LEU A 309 -33.48 -15.98 -36.13
CA LEU A 309 -34.04 -15.38 -37.35
C LEU A 309 -34.02 -16.34 -38.55
N ALA A 310 -33.17 -17.35 -38.51
CA ALA A 310 -33.06 -18.38 -39.54
C ALA A 310 -34.11 -19.48 -39.34
N THR A 311 -35.30 -19.32 -39.90
CA THR A 311 -36.22 -20.46 -40.09
C THR A 311 -35.60 -21.42 -41.14
N PRO A 312 -35.67 -22.75 -40.95
CA PRO A 312 -35.01 -23.72 -41.85
C PRO A 312 -35.39 -23.57 -43.33
N GLU A 313 -36.61 -23.11 -43.61
CA GLU A 313 -37.18 -23.02 -44.95
C GLU A 313 -36.87 -21.70 -45.69
N GLU A 314 -36.59 -20.60 -44.98
CA GLU A 314 -36.42 -19.25 -45.60
C GLU A 314 -34.99 -18.70 -45.50
N THR A 315 -34.01 -19.53 -45.16
CA THR A 315 -32.61 -19.06 -45.04
C THR A 315 -32.03 -18.62 -46.39
N THR A 316 -32.02 -17.31 -46.62
CA THR A 316 -31.39 -16.69 -47.80
C THR A 316 -29.87 -16.93 -47.82
N LEU A 317 -29.29 -17.02 -49.03
CA LEU A 317 -27.83 -17.13 -49.22
C LEU A 317 -27.07 -15.97 -48.55
N ALA A 318 -27.67 -14.78 -48.52
CA ALA A 318 -27.12 -13.61 -47.85
C ALA A 318 -26.94 -13.85 -46.35
N LEU A 319 -27.95 -14.41 -45.67
CA LEU A 319 -27.87 -14.70 -44.24
C LEU A 319 -26.80 -15.76 -43.93
N ARG A 320 -26.71 -16.81 -44.75
CA ARG A 320 -25.69 -17.87 -44.58
C ARG A 320 -24.27 -17.34 -44.78
N THR A 321 -24.07 -16.53 -45.83
CA THR A 321 -22.80 -15.85 -46.10
C THR A 321 -22.42 -14.93 -44.94
N PHE A 322 -23.39 -14.22 -44.36
CA PHE A 322 -23.15 -13.35 -43.22
C PHE A 322 -22.73 -14.14 -41.97
N VAL A 323 -23.41 -15.25 -41.63
CA VAL A 323 -23.01 -16.11 -40.50
C VAL A 323 -21.62 -16.69 -40.72
N PHE A 324 -21.33 -17.15 -41.93
CA PHE A 324 -20.00 -17.63 -42.29
C PHE A 324 -18.94 -16.52 -42.09
N ALA A 325 -19.19 -15.31 -42.58
CA ALA A 325 -18.28 -14.17 -42.39
C ALA A 325 -18.05 -13.84 -40.91
N CYS A 326 -19.10 -13.82 -40.08
CA CYS A 326 -18.96 -13.60 -38.64
C CYS A 326 -18.17 -14.71 -37.95
N ARG A 327 -18.40 -15.99 -38.29
CA ARG A 327 -17.63 -17.12 -37.76
C ARG A 327 -16.17 -17.07 -38.19
N CYS A 328 -15.91 -16.77 -39.46
CA CYS A 328 -14.56 -16.52 -39.95
C CYS A 328 -13.89 -15.38 -39.18
N PHE A 329 -14.59 -14.28 -38.91
CA PHE A 329 -14.06 -13.20 -38.08
C PHE A 329 -13.72 -13.68 -36.66
N ILE A 330 -14.61 -14.41 -35.99
CA ILE A 330 -14.38 -14.93 -34.64
C ILE A 330 -13.14 -15.84 -34.60
N TYR A 331 -13.00 -16.77 -35.53
CA TYR A 331 -11.85 -17.68 -35.55
C TYR A 331 -10.55 -16.99 -35.98
N ASN A 332 -10.59 -16.15 -37.02
CA ASN A 332 -9.35 -15.52 -37.50
C ASN A 332 -8.89 -14.36 -36.61
N ALA A 333 -9.81 -13.52 -36.15
CA ALA A 333 -9.47 -12.35 -35.35
C ALA A 333 -9.40 -12.69 -33.86
N SER A 334 -10.45 -13.27 -33.27
CA SER A 334 -10.48 -13.51 -31.82
C SER A 334 -9.61 -14.68 -31.39
N MET A 335 -9.80 -15.85 -31.99
CA MET A 335 -9.07 -17.06 -31.57
C MET A 335 -7.56 -16.89 -31.83
N SER A 336 -7.15 -16.39 -32.99
CA SER A 336 -5.72 -16.14 -33.28
C SER A 336 -5.10 -15.10 -32.33
N GLN A 337 -5.82 -14.04 -31.97
CA GLN A 337 -5.33 -13.04 -31.01
C GLN A 337 -5.07 -13.67 -29.64
N TRP A 338 -6.01 -14.48 -29.13
CA TRP A 338 -5.83 -15.14 -27.83
C TRP A 338 -4.74 -16.20 -27.87
N ILE A 339 -4.63 -16.99 -28.95
CA ILE A 339 -3.52 -17.93 -29.14
C ILE A 339 -2.18 -17.18 -29.10
N TYR A 340 -2.05 -16.07 -29.85
CA TYR A 340 -0.84 -15.25 -29.83
C TYR A 340 -0.53 -14.72 -28.43
N PHE A 341 -1.53 -14.20 -27.71
CA PHE A 341 -1.40 -13.73 -26.34
C PHE A 341 -0.87 -14.83 -25.41
N HIS A 342 -1.52 -16.00 -25.38
CA HIS A 342 -1.14 -17.11 -24.50
C HIS A 342 0.23 -17.67 -24.86
N VAL A 343 0.55 -17.84 -26.15
CA VAL A 343 1.87 -18.33 -26.60
C VAL A 343 2.96 -17.34 -26.18
N LYS A 344 2.76 -16.03 -26.39
CA LYS A 344 3.72 -14.99 -26.03
C LYS A 344 3.99 -14.96 -24.51
N HIS A 345 2.94 -14.92 -23.69
CA HIS A 345 3.10 -14.86 -22.22
C HIS A 345 3.66 -16.16 -21.64
N THR A 346 3.23 -17.31 -22.15
CA THR A 346 3.80 -18.62 -21.78
C THR A 346 5.30 -18.67 -22.08
N TYR A 347 5.70 -18.25 -23.29
CA TYR A 347 7.11 -18.20 -23.67
C TYR A 347 7.93 -17.24 -22.80
N GLN A 348 7.40 -16.04 -22.52
CA GLN A 348 8.07 -15.05 -21.66
C GLN A 348 8.27 -15.54 -20.23
N ASP A 349 7.28 -16.20 -19.64
CA ASP A 349 7.36 -16.72 -18.27
C ASP A 349 8.28 -17.94 -18.17
N ILE A 350 8.23 -18.86 -19.13
CA ILE A 350 9.15 -20.01 -19.19
C ILE A 350 10.59 -19.52 -19.38
N ARG A 351 10.82 -18.58 -20.30
CA ARG A 351 12.16 -18.00 -20.53
C ARG A 351 12.71 -17.27 -19.30
N ALA A 352 11.83 -16.64 -18.52
CA ALA A 352 12.20 -15.97 -17.27
C ALA A 352 12.31 -16.93 -16.06
N GLY A 353 12.03 -18.23 -16.23
CA GLY A 353 12.01 -19.20 -15.12
C GLY A 353 10.87 -18.99 -14.11
N ARG A 354 9.86 -18.17 -14.44
CA ARG A 354 8.75 -17.83 -13.56
C ARG A 354 7.62 -18.84 -13.74
N THR A 355 7.74 -19.99 -13.09
CA THR A 355 6.71 -21.05 -13.08
C THR A 355 6.25 -21.37 -11.66
N PHE A 356 4.97 -21.71 -11.50
CA PHE A 356 4.43 -22.28 -10.27
C PHE A 356 4.02 -23.73 -10.50
N ARG A 357 4.07 -24.58 -9.48
CA ARG A 357 3.71 -26.00 -9.60
C ARG A 357 2.25 -26.21 -9.23
N LEU A 358 1.45 -26.68 -10.19
CA LEU A 358 0.09 -27.16 -9.96
C LEU A 358 0.05 -28.64 -10.31
N LEU A 359 -0.30 -29.51 -9.36
CA LEU A 359 -0.31 -30.98 -9.56
C LEU A 359 1.00 -31.52 -10.18
N ASN A 360 2.16 -31.03 -9.71
CA ASN A 360 3.50 -31.33 -10.23
C ASN A 360 3.84 -30.86 -11.66
N LEU A 361 2.91 -30.20 -12.36
CA LEU A 361 3.18 -29.59 -13.66
C LEU A 361 3.64 -28.13 -13.48
N PRO A 362 4.75 -27.72 -14.12
CA PRO A 362 5.19 -26.33 -14.10
C PRO A 362 4.29 -25.49 -15.00
N MET A 363 3.48 -24.64 -14.38
CA MET A 363 2.57 -23.72 -15.07
C MET A 363 3.17 -22.30 -15.10
N PRO A 364 3.02 -21.55 -16.21
CA PRO A 364 3.44 -20.14 -16.30
C PRO A 364 2.77 -19.25 -15.24
N THR A 365 3.52 -18.30 -14.68
CA THR A 365 3.02 -17.43 -13.59
C THR A 365 1.82 -16.57 -13.98
N TYR A 366 1.69 -16.15 -15.24
CA TYR A 366 0.55 -15.34 -15.69
C TYR A 366 -0.80 -16.04 -15.46
N LEU A 367 -0.84 -17.39 -15.49
CA LEU A 367 -2.05 -18.17 -15.20
C LEU A 367 -2.48 -18.13 -13.73
N LYS A 368 -1.73 -17.46 -12.84
CA LYS A 368 -2.19 -17.19 -11.48
C LYS A 368 -3.40 -16.23 -11.47
N ASN A 369 -3.57 -15.43 -12.51
CA ASN A 369 -4.74 -14.57 -12.67
C ASN A 369 -5.92 -15.37 -13.24
N TRP A 370 -7.06 -15.32 -12.55
CA TRP A 370 -8.27 -16.06 -12.95
C TRP A 370 -8.78 -15.65 -14.33
N GLN A 371 -8.58 -14.39 -14.72
CA GLN A 371 -8.99 -13.89 -16.04
C GLN A 371 -8.18 -14.54 -17.16
N ASP A 372 -6.89 -14.77 -16.93
CA ASP A 372 -6.01 -15.42 -17.91
C ASP A 372 -6.32 -16.92 -18.03
N ILE A 373 -6.78 -17.56 -16.95
CA ILE A 373 -7.34 -18.92 -17.03
C ILE A 373 -8.65 -18.91 -17.82
N ALA A 374 -9.55 -17.96 -17.54
CA ALA A 374 -10.83 -17.85 -18.22
C ALA A 374 -10.67 -17.60 -19.73
N SER A 375 -9.72 -16.76 -20.14
CA SER A 375 -9.39 -16.53 -21.55
C SER A 375 -8.72 -17.73 -22.20
N LEU A 376 -7.91 -18.50 -21.46
CA LEU A 376 -7.34 -19.76 -21.95
C LEU A 376 -8.43 -20.80 -22.20
N ILE A 377 -9.37 -20.97 -21.26
CA ILE A 377 -10.53 -21.86 -21.42
C ILE A 377 -11.36 -21.43 -22.63
N LEU A 378 -11.63 -20.14 -22.79
CA LEU A 378 -12.32 -19.60 -23.96
C LEU A 378 -11.57 -19.94 -25.26
N THR A 379 -10.25 -19.80 -25.28
CA THR A 379 -9.42 -20.13 -26.44
C THR A 379 -9.55 -21.61 -26.82
N VAL A 380 -9.50 -22.50 -25.83
CA VAL A 380 -9.68 -23.94 -26.03
C VAL A 380 -11.09 -24.27 -26.55
N LEU A 381 -12.12 -23.63 -26.00
CA LEU A 381 -13.50 -23.77 -26.49
C LEU A 381 -13.64 -23.31 -27.95
N LEU A 382 -13.01 -22.20 -28.34
CA LEU A 382 -13.02 -21.72 -29.72
C LEU A 382 -12.30 -22.68 -30.68
N ILE A 383 -11.18 -23.28 -30.25
CA ILE A 383 -10.47 -24.31 -31.03
C ILE A 383 -11.37 -25.53 -31.24
N PHE A 384 -12.04 -26.00 -30.19
CA PHE A 384 -12.99 -27.10 -30.33
C PHE A 384 -14.14 -26.73 -31.25
N MET A 385 -14.76 -25.56 -31.08
CA MET A 385 -15.82 -25.07 -31.97
C MET A 385 -15.38 -25.04 -33.44
N PHE A 386 -14.16 -24.58 -33.72
CA PHE A 386 -13.59 -24.57 -35.07
C PHE A 386 -13.40 -25.99 -35.62
N ALA A 387 -12.90 -26.92 -34.79
CA ALA A 387 -12.65 -28.31 -35.20
C ALA A 387 -13.93 -29.08 -35.53
N ILE A 388 -15.06 -28.75 -34.87
CA ILE A 388 -16.37 -29.37 -35.13
C ILE A 388 -17.34 -28.43 -35.87
N GLU A 389 -16.81 -27.47 -36.64
CA GLU A 389 -17.59 -26.43 -37.32
C GLU A 389 -18.58 -27.03 -38.34
N PRO A 390 -19.91 -26.91 -38.13
CA PRO A 390 -20.92 -27.53 -38.99
C PRO A 390 -20.84 -27.09 -40.45
N ILE A 391 -20.46 -25.82 -40.71
CA ILE A 391 -20.31 -25.30 -42.06
C ILE A 391 -19.25 -26.11 -42.82
N LEU A 392 -18.08 -26.35 -42.21
CA LEU A 392 -16.99 -27.09 -42.84
C LEU A 392 -17.37 -28.56 -43.09
N THR A 393 -18.10 -29.18 -42.16
CA THR A 393 -18.62 -30.55 -42.33
C THR A 393 -19.63 -30.64 -43.47
N CYS A 394 -20.41 -29.59 -43.72
CA CYS A 394 -21.43 -29.56 -44.77
C CYS A 394 -20.90 -29.14 -46.15
N VAL A 395 -19.71 -28.53 -46.26
CA VAL A 395 -19.12 -28.09 -47.55
C VAL A 395 -19.08 -29.19 -48.61
N PRO A 396 -18.60 -30.43 -48.33
CA PRO A 396 -18.52 -31.48 -49.34
C PRO A 396 -19.88 -31.91 -49.89
N LYS A 397 -20.96 -31.68 -49.12
CA LYS A 397 -22.33 -32.06 -49.46
C LYS A 397 -23.19 -30.86 -49.87
N ALA A 398 -22.61 -29.69 -50.13
CA ALA A 398 -23.38 -28.46 -50.32
C ALA A 398 -24.41 -28.52 -51.47
N TYR A 399 -24.23 -29.45 -52.43
CA TYR A 399 -25.08 -29.66 -53.60
C TYR A 399 -26.00 -30.90 -53.49
N ASP A 400 -25.96 -31.64 -52.38
CA ASP A 400 -26.85 -32.79 -52.17
C ASP A 400 -28.30 -32.32 -51.96
N ASP A 401 -29.25 -33.22 -52.19
CA ASP A 401 -30.68 -32.90 -52.12
C ASP A 401 -31.22 -33.02 -50.68
N PHE A 402 -31.13 -31.93 -49.92
CA PHE A 402 -31.72 -31.81 -48.58
C PHE A 402 -32.31 -30.41 -48.35
N PRO A 403 -33.30 -30.26 -47.44
CA PRO A 403 -33.89 -28.96 -47.12
C PRO A 403 -32.82 -28.02 -46.55
N GLY A 404 -32.69 -26.84 -47.15
CA GLY A 404 -31.62 -25.90 -46.78
C GLY A 404 -30.29 -26.13 -47.49
N ARG A 405 -30.26 -26.85 -48.62
CA ARG A 405 -29.09 -26.99 -49.52
C ARG A 405 -28.53 -25.64 -49.97
N GLY A 406 -27.24 -25.62 -50.32
CA GLY A 406 -26.53 -24.42 -50.77
C GLY A 406 -25.24 -24.14 -49.98
N LEU A 407 -24.42 -23.25 -50.53
CA LEU A 407 -23.16 -22.84 -49.92
C LEU A 407 -23.38 -22.29 -48.50
N PHE A 408 -22.46 -22.65 -47.59
CA PHE A 408 -22.46 -22.23 -46.19
C PHE A 408 -23.66 -22.69 -45.35
N THR A 409 -24.35 -23.76 -45.76
CA THR A 409 -25.39 -24.37 -44.92
C THR A 409 -24.81 -25.04 -43.67
N GLN A 410 -25.54 -24.95 -42.56
CA GLN A 410 -25.24 -25.64 -41.31
C GLN A 410 -26.14 -26.87 -41.10
N ALA A 411 -27.14 -27.02 -41.96
CA ALA A 411 -28.24 -27.97 -41.85
C ALA A 411 -28.04 -29.16 -42.82
N CYS A 412 -26.95 -29.91 -42.69
CA CYS A 412 -26.76 -31.16 -43.44
C CYS A 412 -26.80 -32.40 -42.51
N PRO A 413 -27.23 -33.58 -43.01
CA PRO A 413 -27.28 -34.82 -42.23
C PRO A 413 -25.94 -35.22 -41.60
N ALA A 414 -24.82 -34.87 -42.26
CA ALA A 414 -23.48 -35.16 -41.75
C ALA A 414 -23.11 -34.34 -40.49
N ALA A 415 -23.75 -33.19 -40.27
CA ALA A 415 -23.49 -32.33 -39.12
C ALA A 415 -24.46 -32.59 -37.95
N ASP A 416 -25.48 -33.45 -38.09
CA ASP A 416 -26.48 -33.66 -37.05
C ASP A 416 -25.85 -34.18 -35.74
N SER A 417 -24.84 -35.05 -35.84
CA SER A 417 -24.10 -35.56 -34.67
C SER A 417 -23.19 -34.51 -34.02
N THR A 418 -22.65 -33.55 -34.77
CA THR A 418 -21.72 -32.53 -34.26
C THR A 418 -22.43 -31.27 -33.77
N ARG A 419 -23.66 -30.99 -34.23
CA ARG A 419 -24.43 -29.79 -33.85
C ARG A 419 -24.65 -29.66 -32.36
N PHE A 420 -24.97 -30.75 -31.66
CA PHE A 420 -25.18 -30.71 -30.21
C PHE A 420 -23.92 -30.26 -29.48
N MET A 421 -22.78 -30.91 -29.76
CA MET A 421 -21.49 -30.56 -29.14
C MET A 421 -21.06 -29.14 -29.50
N TYR A 422 -21.25 -28.71 -30.75
CA TYR A 422 -20.98 -27.33 -31.16
C TYR A 422 -21.82 -26.33 -30.37
N SER A 423 -23.12 -26.62 -30.19
CA SER A 423 -24.02 -25.75 -29.41
C SER A 423 -23.64 -25.70 -27.93
N LEU A 424 -23.18 -26.81 -27.35
CA LEU A 424 -22.69 -26.88 -25.98
C LEU A 424 -21.42 -26.03 -25.80
N PHE A 425 -20.42 -26.20 -26.69
CA PHE A 425 -19.21 -25.38 -26.62
C PHE A 425 -19.49 -23.90 -26.92
N SER A 426 -20.42 -23.59 -27.82
CA SER A 426 -20.84 -22.22 -28.09
C SER A 426 -21.52 -21.58 -26.89
N MET A 427 -22.36 -22.32 -26.16
CA MET A 427 -22.98 -21.87 -24.91
C MET A 427 -21.91 -21.58 -23.84
N CYS A 428 -20.97 -22.50 -23.64
CA CYS A 428 -19.86 -22.31 -22.71
C CYS A 428 -19.00 -21.10 -23.11
N ALA A 429 -18.65 -20.97 -24.39
CA ALA A 429 -17.87 -19.84 -24.89
C ALA A 429 -18.61 -18.51 -24.68
N MET A 430 -19.92 -18.46 -24.94
CA MET A 430 -20.76 -17.29 -24.66
C MET A 430 -20.68 -16.89 -23.19
N MET A 431 -20.86 -17.85 -22.28
CA MET A 431 -20.77 -17.61 -20.84
C MET A 431 -19.38 -17.08 -20.46
N MET A 432 -18.31 -17.65 -21.02
CA MET A 432 -16.94 -17.21 -20.77
C MET A 432 -16.67 -15.78 -21.29
N TYR A 433 -17.20 -15.40 -22.45
CA TYR A 433 -17.11 -14.01 -22.92
C TYR A 433 -17.77 -13.03 -21.95
N PHE A 434 -18.98 -13.33 -21.48
CA PHE A 434 -19.66 -12.49 -20.49
C PHE A 434 -18.94 -12.48 -19.14
N LEU A 435 -18.36 -13.60 -18.72
CA LEU A 435 -17.54 -13.68 -17.51
C LEU A 435 -16.30 -12.77 -17.62
N LEU A 436 -15.66 -12.73 -18.80
CA LEU A 436 -14.52 -11.84 -19.06
C LEU A 436 -14.91 -10.35 -19.11
N LEU A 437 -16.18 -10.00 -19.32
CA LEU A 437 -16.65 -8.61 -19.19
C LEU A 437 -16.59 -8.08 -17.76
N ILE A 438 -16.49 -8.96 -16.75
CA ILE A 438 -16.28 -8.55 -15.36
C ILE A 438 -15.02 -7.68 -15.22
N ASP A 439 -14.03 -7.83 -16.10
CA ASP A 439 -12.84 -6.98 -16.10
C ASP A 439 -13.14 -5.50 -16.42
N LEU A 440 -14.27 -5.21 -17.08
CA LEU A 440 -14.72 -3.83 -17.27
C LEU A 440 -15.12 -3.15 -15.94
N SER A 441 -15.27 -3.90 -14.85
CA SER A 441 -15.45 -3.33 -13.52
C SER A 441 -14.32 -2.37 -13.11
N VAL A 442 -13.11 -2.52 -13.66
CA VAL A 442 -11.95 -1.64 -13.41
C VAL A 442 -12.26 -0.18 -13.75
N PHE A 443 -13.21 0.11 -14.64
CA PHE A 443 -13.65 1.47 -14.94
C PHE A 443 -14.09 2.26 -13.70
N SER A 444 -14.65 1.57 -12.70
CA SER A 444 -15.05 2.17 -11.43
C SER A 444 -14.42 1.40 -10.26
N THR A 445 -13.64 2.08 -9.42
CA THR A 445 -13.06 1.46 -8.22
C THR A 445 -14.12 0.86 -7.32
N ARG A 446 -15.32 1.47 -7.26
CA ARG A 446 -16.45 0.96 -6.47
C ARG A 446 -17.01 -0.35 -7.04
N ILE A 447 -17.17 -0.44 -8.36
CA ILE A 447 -17.67 -1.66 -9.02
C ILE A 447 -16.61 -2.76 -8.93
N SER A 448 -15.34 -2.44 -9.16
CA SER A 448 -14.24 -3.39 -9.02
C SER A 448 -14.11 -3.91 -7.58
N ALA A 449 -14.22 -3.05 -6.56
CA ALA A 449 -14.25 -3.45 -5.17
C ALA A 449 -15.43 -4.38 -4.85
N PHE A 450 -16.62 -4.07 -5.39
CA PHE A 450 -17.80 -4.92 -5.27
C PHE A 450 -17.58 -6.30 -5.89
N VAL A 451 -17.02 -6.37 -7.11
CA VAL A 451 -16.69 -7.64 -7.77
C VAL A 451 -15.70 -8.46 -6.95
N LEU A 452 -14.63 -7.84 -6.45
CA LEU A 452 -13.65 -8.50 -5.57
C LEU A 452 -14.33 -9.02 -4.30
N MET A 453 -15.25 -8.24 -3.73
CA MET A 453 -16.03 -8.65 -2.58
C MET A 453 -16.90 -9.87 -2.89
N VAL A 454 -17.60 -9.89 -4.03
CA VAL A 454 -18.40 -11.05 -4.46
C VAL A 454 -17.53 -12.31 -4.56
N PHE A 455 -16.34 -12.21 -5.16
CA PHE A 455 -15.41 -13.35 -5.22
C PHE A 455 -14.92 -13.80 -3.84
N ARG A 456 -14.64 -12.85 -2.92
CA ARG A 456 -14.22 -13.18 -1.55
C ARG A 456 -15.33 -13.87 -0.77
N VAL A 457 -16.56 -13.38 -0.92
CA VAL A 457 -17.78 -13.91 -0.30
C VAL A 457 -18.14 -15.29 -0.83
N LEU A 458 -17.78 -15.60 -2.08
CA LEU A 458 -18.12 -16.87 -2.71
C LEU A 458 -17.65 -18.09 -1.90
N SER A 459 -16.55 -17.98 -1.14
CA SER A 459 -16.11 -19.05 -0.24
C SER A 459 -17.09 -19.29 0.92
N GLU A 460 -17.67 -18.23 1.48
CA GLU A 460 -18.68 -18.34 2.55
C GLU A 460 -19.98 -18.94 1.99
N VAL A 461 -20.38 -18.52 0.79
CA VAL A 461 -21.51 -19.13 0.07
C VAL A 461 -21.25 -20.61 -0.20
N GLY A 462 -20.02 -20.99 -0.54
CA GLY A 462 -19.64 -22.40 -0.70
C GLY A 462 -19.81 -23.23 0.58
N LEU A 463 -19.40 -22.70 1.74
CA LEU A 463 -19.62 -23.35 3.04
C LEU A 463 -21.11 -23.48 3.37
N PHE A 464 -21.89 -22.42 3.10
CA PHE A 464 -23.33 -22.47 3.22
C PHE A 464 -23.97 -23.53 2.32
N LEU A 465 -23.58 -23.60 1.04
CA LEU A 465 -24.09 -24.59 0.09
C LEU A 465 -23.74 -26.01 0.53
N PHE A 466 -22.56 -26.22 1.14
CA PHE A 466 -22.19 -27.51 1.71
C PHE A 466 -23.10 -27.90 2.89
N ALA A 467 -23.34 -26.97 3.83
CA ALA A 467 -24.27 -27.20 4.94
C ALA A 467 -25.71 -27.43 4.46
N LEU A 468 -26.18 -26.64 3.49
CA LEU A 468 -27.49 -26.79 2.86
C LEU A 468 -27.61 -28.14 2.16
N SER A 469 -26.58 -28.58 1.44
CA SER A 469 -26.56 -29.88 0.77
C SER A 469 -26.66 -31.03 1.77
N PHE A 470 -25.95 -30.93 2.90
CA PHE A 470 -26.04 -31.91 3.98
C PHE A 470 -27.44 -32.00 4.58
N VAL A 471 -28.06 -30.86 4.91
CA VAL A 471 -29.43 -30.82 5.45
C VAL A 471 -30.43 -31.33 4.41
N LEU A 472 -30.29 -30.91 3.15
CA LEU A 472 -31.14 -31.33 2.05
C LEU A 472 -31.10 -32.85 1.83
N VAL A 473 -29.91 -33.46 1.77
CA VAL A 473 -29.78 -34.92 1.64
C VAL A 473 -30.34 -35.64 2.86
N SER A 474 -30.06 -35.13 4.07
CA SER A 474 -30.55 -35.74 5.31
C SER A 474 -32.08 -35.77 5.39
N PHE A 475 -32.74 -34.65 5.07
CA PHE A 475 -34.19 -34.57 5.04
C PHE A 475 -34.80 -35.32 3.85
N ALA A 476 -34.16 -35.31 2.67
CA ALA A 476 -34.61 -36.10 1.53
C ALA A 476 -34.59 -37.60 1.83
N CYS A 477 -33.55 -38.10 2.53
CA CYS A 477 -33.50 -39.49 3.00
C CYS A 477 -34.61 -39.79 4.01
N ALA A 478 -34.85 -38.90 4.98
CA ALA A 478 -35.88 -39.08 5.99
C ALA A 478 -37.30 -39.07 5.38
N VAL A 479 -37.58 -38.14 4.48
CA VAL A 479 -38.86 -38.08 3.75
C VAL A 479 -39.04 -39.29 2.84
N SER A 480 -38.00 -39.71 2.12
CA SER A 480 -38.08 -40.90 1.25
C SER A 480 -38.31 -42.21 2.02
N SER A 481 -38.02 -42.24 3.34
CA SER A 481 -38.33 -43.38 4.21
C SER A 481 -39.74 -43.35 4.79
N LEU A 482 -40.43 -42.21 4.70
CA LEU A 482 -41.79 -42.04 5.18
C LEU A 482 -42.77 -42.57 4.13
N GLU A 483 -43.76 -43.35 4.55
CA GLU A 483 -44.81 -43.81 3.65
C GLU A 483 -45.79 -42.66 3.38
N HIS A 484 -45.79 -42.13 2.15
CA HIS A 484 -46.65 -41.03 1.71
C HIS A 484 -47.09 -41.22 0.25
N SER A 485 -48.10 -40.48 -0.19
CA SER A 485 -48.68 -40.62 -1.55
C SER A 485 -48.27 -39.50 -2.53
N ASN A 486 -47.59 -38.46 -2.03
CA ASN A 486 -47.21 -37.29 -2.84
C ASN A 486 -46.11 -37.59 -3.88
N GLN A 487 -46.35 -37.26 -5.15
CA GLN A 487 -45.42 -37.47 -6.27
C GLN A 487 -44.20 -36.57 -6.23
N ASP A 488 -44.28 -35.37 -5.64
CA ASP A 488 -43.16 -34.42 -5.55
C ASP A 488 -42.02 -34.95 -4.66
N PHE A 489 -42.31 -35.96 -3.85
CA PHE A 489 -41.37 -36.63 -2.93
C PHE A 489 -41.18 -38.11 -3.28
N ALA A 490 -41.54 -38.53 -4.51
CA ALA A 490 -41.44 -39.91 -4.96
C ALA A 490 -39.99 -40.33 -5.23
N GLY A 491 -39.22 -40.54 -4.17
CA GLY A 491 -37.81 -40.95 -4.22
C GLY A 491 -36.85 -39.89 -3.68
N LEU A 492 -35.58 -40.28 -3.58
CA LEU A 492 -34.55 -39.44 -2.97
C LEU A 492 -34.23 -38.20 -3.82
N VAL A 493 -34.16 -38.34 -5.15
CA VAL A 493 -33.73 -37.25 -6.05
C VAL A 493 -34.84 -36.22 -6.20
N GLU A 494 -36.07 -36.67 -6.36
CA GLU A 494 -37.29 -35.87 -6.44
C GLU A 494 -37.50 -35.10 -5.13
N SER A 495 -37.40 -35.80 -3.99
CA SER A 495 -37.44 -35.16 -2.66
C SER A 495 -36.35 -34.10 -2.49
N ALA A 496 -35.11 -34.41 -2.87
CA ALA A 496 -34.00 -33.47 -2.82
C ALA A 496 -34.24 -32.21 -3.68
N GLN A 497 -34.74 -32.38 -4.91
CA GLN A 497 -35.06 -31.28 -5.82
C GLN A 497 -36.23 -30.43 -5.29
N THR A 498 -37.27 -31.07 -4.77
CA THR A 498 -38.43 -30.37 -4.20
C THR A 498 -38.01 -29.57 -2.97
N LEU A 499 -37.25 -30.17 -2.03
CA LEU A 499 -36.68 -29.48 -0.88
C LEU A 499 -35.74 -28.32 -1.27
N LEU A 500 -34.96 -28.47 -2.35
CA LEU A 500 -34.18 -27.35 -2.89
C LEU A 500 -35.06 -26.19 -3.37
N LYS A 501 -36.14 -26.50 -4.12
CA LYS A 501 -37.11 -25.50 -4.56
C LYS A 501 -37.77 -24.80 -3.37
N VAL A 502 -38.05 -25.54 -2.29
CA VAL A 502 -38.57 -24.97 -1.03
C VAL A 502 -37.57 -23.99 -0.43
N SER A 503 -36.30 -24.40 -0.28
CA SER A 503 -35.24 -23.54 0.28
C SER A 503 -34.99 -22.28 -0.54
N LEU A 504 -35.20 -22.32 -1.86
CA LEU A 504 -35.08 -21.18 -2.76
C LEU A 504 -36.37 -20.35 -2.89
N GLY A 505 -37.47 -20.74 -2.24
CA GLY A 505 -38.76 -20.07 -2.37
C GLY A 505 -39.42 -20.22 -3.75
N MET A 506 -38.99 -21.22 -4.54
CA MET A 506 -39.52 -21.50 -5.88
C MET A 506 -40.71 -22.47 -5.86
N TRP A 507 -41.09 -23.00 -4.68
CA TRP A 507 -42.21 -23.93 -4.56
C TRP A 507 -43.53 -23.17 -4.35
N GLY A 508 -44.48 -23.38 -5.26
CA GLY A 508 -45.73 -22.63 -5.30
C GLY A 508 -46.74 -23.04 -4.21
N GLY A 509 -47.67 -22.13 -3.87
CA GLY A 509 -48.67 -22.33 -2.82
C GLY A 509 -49.59 -23.55 -3.02
N SER A 510 -49.98 -23.85 -4.26
CA SER A 510 -50.86 -24.99 -4.57
C SER A 510 -50.28 -26.35 -4.15
N HIS A 511 -48.95 -26.48 -4.17
CA HIS A 511 -48.29 -27.71 -3.74
C HIS A 511 -48.29 -27.87 -2.22
N PHE A 512 -48.33 -26.76 -1.46
CA PHE A 512 -48.47 -26.81 0.00
C PHE A 512 -49.88 -27.27 0.42
N ASP A 513 -50.92 -26.92 -0.33
CA ASP A 513 -52.29 -27.36 -0.07
C ASP A 513 -52.43 -28.88 -0.25
N GLU A 514 -51.75 -29.45 -1.25
CA GLU A 514 -51.70 -30.90 -1.47
C GLU A 514 -50.88 -31.60 -0.37
N LEU A 515 -49.83 -30.95 0.13
CA LEU A 515 -48.98 -31.46 1.22
C LEU A 515 -49.76 -31.61 2.54
N GLN A 516 -50.76 -30.76 2.78
CA GLN A 516 -51.56 -30.78 4.01
C GLN A 516 -52.35 -32.09 4.18
N ARG A 517 -52.55 -32.86 3.11
CA ARG A 517 -53.23 -34.17 3.18
C ARG A 517 -52.40 -35.24 3.89
N ASP A 518 -51.07 -35.12 3.87
CA ASP A 518 -50.13 -36.04 4.52
C ASP A 518 -49.49 -35.35 5.74
N GLU A 519 -50.14 -35.45 6.91
CA GLU A 519 -49.76 -34.71 8.13
C GLU A 519 -48.29 -34.88 8.55
N ALA A 520 -47.76 -36.10 8.46
CA ALA A 520 -46.38 -36.41 8.83
C ALA A 520 -45.36 -35.79 7.84
N LEU A 521 -45.68 -35.82 6.54
CA LEU A 521 -44.86 -35.21 5.50
C LEU A 521 -44.86 -33.69 5.64
N PHE A 522 -46.04 -33.10 5.89
CA PHE A 522 -46.20 -31.68 6.17
C PHE A 522 -45.35 -31.27 7.38
N GLY A 523 -45.38 -32.04 8.47
CA GLY A 523 -44.54 -31.79 9.65
C GLY A 523 -43.04 -31.83 9.34
N ALA A 524 -42.57 -32.83 8.59
CA ALA A 524 -41.16 -32.96 8.21
C ALA A 524 -40.69 -31.78 7.35
N VAL A 525 -41.49 -31.37 6.36
CA VAL A 525 -41.20 -30.22 5.49
C VAL A 525 -41.26 -28.90 6.27
N PHE A 526 -42.19 -28.76 7.22
CA PHE A 526 -42.24 -27.59 8.10
C PHE A 526 -40.96 -27.44 8.93
N VAL A 527 -40.48 -28.53 9.55
CA VAL A 527 -39.21 -28.52 10.28
C VAL A 527 -38.04 -28.17 9.35
N TYR A 528 -38.02 -28.73 8.13
CA TYR A 528 -37.02 -28.38 7.12
C TYR A 528 -37.01 -26.87 6.84
N VAL A 529 -38.18 -26.26 6.58
CA VAL A 529 -38.31 -24.81 6.31
C VAL A 529 -37.79 -23.97 7.48
N VAL A 530 -38.10 -24.36 8.72
CA VAL A 530 -37.57 -23.67 9.91
C VAL A 530 -36.04 -23.75 9.94
N VAL A 531 -35.47 -24.93 9.70
CA VAL A 531 -34.01 -25.10 9.71
C VAL A 531 -33.34 -24.36 8.55
N THR A 532 -33.85 -24.46 7.33
CA THR A 532 -33.17 -23.91 6.16
C THR A 532 -33.45 -22.43 5.94
N VAL A 533 -34.72 -22.02 5.93
CA VAL A 533 -35.11 -20.65 5.59
C VAL A 533 -34.97 -19.74 6.81
N VAL A 534 -35.51 -20.14 7.97
CA VAL A 534 -35.48 -19.28 9.16
C VAL A 534 -34.10 -19.25 9.81
N PHE A 535 -33.40 -20.38 9.86
CA PHE A 535 -32.08 -20.42 10.50
C PHE A 535 -30.93 -20.22 9.51
N LEU A 536 -30.74 -21.12 8.53
CA LEU A 536 -29.56 -21.07 7.66
C LEU A 536 -29.48 -19.83 6.75
N VAL A 537 -30.57 -19.43 6.09
CA VAL A 537 -30.56 -18.26 5.19
C VAL A 537 -30.38 -16.94 5.96
N ASN A 538 -31.00 -16.80 7.13
CA ASN A 538 -30.79 -15.64 7.98
C ASN A 538 -29.37 -15.58 8.55
N MET A 539 -28.82 -16.73 8.94
CA MET A 539 -27.42 -16.83 9.35
C MET A 539 -26.47 -16.42 8.22
N LEU A 540 -26.71 -16.90 6.99
CA LEU A 540 -25.93 -16.48 5.81
C LEU A 540 -26.02 -14.96 5.62
N THR A 541 -27.23 -14.39 5.64
CA THR A 541 -27.43 -12.94 5.45
C THR A 541 -26.65 -12.12 6.49
N ALA A 542 -26.69 -12.54 7.76
CA ALA A 542 -25.94 -11.90 8.84
C ALA A 542 -24.42 -12.00 8.63
N GLN A 543 -23.91 -13.18 8.26
CA GLN A 543 -22.50 -13.41 7.96
C GLN A 543 -22.04 -12.55 6.77
N LEU A 544 -22.83 -12.49 5.70
CA LEU A 544 -22.53 -11.69 4.52
C LEU A 544 -22.44 -10.19 4.84
N ASN A 545 -23.38 -9.66 5.61
CA ASN A 545 -23.36 -8.24 6.00
C ASN A 545 -22.14 -7.92 6.88
N SER A 546 -21.85 -8.77 7.87
CA SER A 546 -20.68 -8.58 8.73
C SER A 546 -19.36 -8.67 7.96
N ALA A 547 -19.25 -9.63 7.02
CA ALA A 547 -18.07 -9.76 6.16
C ALA A 547 -17.92 -8.54 5.25
N TYR A 548 -19.02 -8.05 4.66
CA TYR A 548 -19.04 -6.87 3.80
C TYR A 548 -18.49 -5.64 4.53
N GLN A 549 -19.02 -5.32 5.71
CA GLN A 549 -18.60 -4.14 6.46
C GLN A 549 -17.12 -4.18 6.86
N SER A 550 -16.60 -5.34 7.25
CA SER A 550 -15.22 -5.46 7.73
C SER A 550 -14.19 -5.43 6.61
N THR A 551 -14.52 -5.93 5.41
CA THR A 551 -13.56 -6.11 4.32
C THR A 551 -13.72 -5.13 3.17
N TYR A 552 -14.80 -4.36 3.10
CA TYR A 552 -15.07 -3.45 1.98
C TYR A 552 -13.94 -2.42 1.75
N LEU A 553 -13.41 -1.81 2.81
CA LEU A 553 -12.31 -0.84 2.68
C LEU A 553 -11.04 -1.47 2.10
N ASP A 554 -10.70 -2.69 2.53
CA ASP A 554 -9.57 -3.43 1.98
C ASP A 554 -9.82 -3.81 0.51
N MET A 555 -11.06 -4.18 0.14
CA MET A 555 -11.42 -4.46 -1.26
C MET A 555 -11.32 -3.22 -2.16
N VAL A 556 -11.63 -2.03 -1.64
CA VAL A 556 -11.36 -0.77 -2.37
C VAL A 556 -9.86 -0.58 -2.59
N GLY A 557 -9.04 -0.91 -1.60
CA GLY A 557 -7.58 -0.92 -1.73
C GLY A 557 -7.10 -1.90 -2.81
N PHE A 558 -7.55 -3.16 -2.78
CA PHE A 558 -7.21 -4.13 -3.81
C PHE A 558 -7.69 -3.74 -5.21
N ALA A 559 -8.88 -3.14 -5.33
CA ALA A 559 -9.38 -2.60 -6.58
C ALA A 559 -8.45 -1.49 -7.13
N ARG A 560 -7.93 -0.62 -6.24
CA ARG A 560 -6.95 0.40 -6.62
C ARG A 560 -5.60 -0.18 -6.98
N LEU A 561 -5.12 -1.21 -6.27
CA LEU A 561 -3.89 -1.93 -6.65
C LEU A 561 -4.02 -2.54 -8.06
N ASN A 562 -5.15 -3.20 -8.34
CA ASN A 562 -5.41 -3.78 -9.66
C ASN A 562 -5.47 -2.71 -10.76
N ARG A 563 -6.18 -1.60 -10.52
CA ARG A 563 -6.19 -0.48 -11.47
C ARG A 563 -4.79 0.10 -11.66
N GLY A 564 -4.04 0.28 -10.58
CA GLY A 564 -2.69 0.80 -10.61
C GLY A 564 -1.75 -0.09 -11.44
N LYS A 565 -1.87 -1.41 -11.29
CA LYS A 565 -1.12 -2.38 -12.11
C LYS A 565 -1.42 -2.19 -13.60
N ILE A 566 -2.70 -2.04 -13.96
CA ILE A 566 -3.12 -1.75 -15.34
C ILE A 566 -2.56 -0.42 -15.83
N VAL A 567 -2.50 0.62 -14.98
CA VAL A 567 -1.87 1.90 -15.30
C VAL A 567 -0.41 1.68 -15.68
N ILE A 568 0.38 1.01 -14.83
CA ILE A 568 1.80 0.76 -15.07
C ILE A 568 2.02 -0.06 -16.34
N GLU A 569 1.24 -1.12 -16.55
CA GLU A 569 1.32 -1.96 -17.75
C GLU A 569 0.92 -1.22 -19.04
N SER A 570 0.03 -0.22 -18.93
CA SER A 570 -0.41 0.60 -20.06
C SER A 570 0.56 1.72 -20.40
N MET A 571 1.34 2.23 -19.44
CA MET A 571 2.22 3.38 -19.63
C MET A 571 3.27 3.20 -20.74
N PRO A 572 3.92 2.04 -20.92
CA PRO A 572 4.83 1.81 -22.06
C PRO A 572 4.18 1.97 -23.44
N SER A 573 2.85 1.84 -23.54
CA SER A 573 2.11 2.04 -24.79
C SER A 573 1.76 3.51 -25.06
N VAL A 574 2.01 4.41 -24.09
CA VAL A 574 1.74 5.84 -24.22
C VAL A 574 2.88 6.50 -25.01
N SER A 575 2.53 7.17 -26.10
CA SER A 575 3.50 7.94 -26.89
C SER A 575 4.12 9.09 -26.08
N ARG A 576 5.44 9.34 -26.24
CA ARG A 576 6.17 10.44 -25.58
C ARG A 576 5.50 11.82 -25.74
N ARG A 577 5.04 12.17 -26.95
CA ARG A 577 4.34 13.44 -27.22
C ARG A 577 3.10 13.64 -26.34
N ARG A 578 2.32 12.57 -26.14
CA ARG A 578 1.12 12.62 -25.29
C ARG A 578 1.49 12.73 -23.82
N TRP A 579 2.53 12.02 -23.37
CA TRP A 579 3.08 12.18 -22.03
C TRP A 579 3.55 13.61 -21.77
N GLU A 580 4.36 14.18 -22.64
CA GLU A 580 4.85 15.57 -22.54
C GLU A 580 3.71 16.58 -22.51
N SER A 581 2.69 16.40 -23.35
CA SER A 581 1.51 17.26 -23.36
C SER A 581 0.75 17.18 -22.04
N VAL A 582 0.56 15.98 -21.48
CA VAL A 582 -0.10 15.81 -20.19
C VAL A 582 0.75 16.38 -19.06
N SER A 583 2.05 16.07 -19.02
CA SER A 583 2.99 16.60 -18.03
C SER A 583 2.98 18.14 -18.00
N LYS A 584 3.08 18.80 -19.16
CA LYS A 584 2.95 20.26 -19.28
C LYS A 584 1.58 20.76 -18.85
N SER A 585 0.50 20.03 -19.14
CA SER A 585 -0.87 20.40 -18.74
C SER A 585 -1.12 20.31 -17.23
N LEU A 586 -0.27 19.62 -16.47
CA LEU A 586 -0.38 19.56 -15.02
C LEU A 586 0.18 20.82 -14.34
N ARG A 587 0.95 21.65 -15.07
CA ARG A 587 1.50 22.93 -14.57
C ARG A 587 2.23 22.79 -13.23
N LEU A 588 2.98 21.69 -13.07
CA LEU A 588 3.67 21.37 -11.81
C LEU A 588 4.80 22.36 -11.48
N ASP A 589 5.20 23.21 -12.42
CA ASP A 589 6.17 24.28 -12.17
C ASP A 589 5.50 25.60 -11.70
N GLU A 590 4.17 25.71 -11.83
CA GLU A 590 3.42 26.86 -11.32
C GLU A 590 3.24 26.74 -9.80
N LYS A 591 3.36 27.89 -9.10
CA LYS A 591 3.20 27.94 -7.64
C LYS A 591 1.74 27.75 -7.26
N CYS A 592 1.47 26.86 -6.31
CA CYS A 592 0.15 26.68 -5.72
C CYS A 592 -0.07 27.71 -4.60
N GLU A 593 -1.15 28.47 -4.67
CA GLU A 593 -1.51 29.43 -3.62
C GLU A 593 -1.96 28.74 -2.33
N PHE A 594 -1.66 29.33 -1.18
CA PHE A 594 -2.23 28.91 0.11
C PHE A 594 -3.50 29.70 0.46
N GLY A 595 -3.62 30.92 -0.05
CA GLY A 595 -4.78 31.79 0.15
C GLY A 595 -4.73 32.96 -0.81
N GLU A 596 -5.72 33.85 -0.74
CA GLU A 596 -5.74 35.06 -1.57
C GLU A 596 -4.52 35.94 -1.25
N GLY A 597 -3.71 36.24 -2.28
CA GLY A 597 -2.47 36.99 -2.15
C GLY A 597 -1.29 36.21 -1.55
N ASP A 598 -1.46 34.93 -1.22
CA ASP A 598 -0.42 34.09 -0.62
C ASP A 598 0.07 33.03 -1.61
N VAL A 599 1.07 33.42 -2.40
CA VAL A 599 1.68 32.58 -3.44
C VAL A 599 2.61 31.55 -2.79
N GLY A 600 2.18 30.29 -2.78
CA GLY A 600 2.90 29.20 -2.14
C GLY A 600 3.98 28.57 -3.02
N LEU A 601 4.12 27.25 -2.91
CA LEU A 601 5.20 26.46 -3.50
C LEU A 601 4.76 25.76 -4.80
N PRO A 602 5.67 25.52 -5.76
CA PRO A 602 5.38 24.72 -6.94
C PRO A 602 5.35 23.22 -6.61
N GLY A 603 5.12 22.39 -7.63
CA GLY A 603 5.14 20.93 -7.55
C GLY A 603 3.83 20.30 -7.08
N GLY A 604 2.80 21.12 -6.85
CA GLY A 604 1.50 20.70 -6.36
C GLY A 604 0.38 20.80 -7.39
N ILE A 605 -0.73 20.13 -7.09
CA ILE A 605 -2.02 20.32 -7.74
C ILE A 605 -3.02 20.77 -6.69
N GLN A 606 -3.68 21.89 -6.95
CA GLN A 606 -4.68 22.44 -6.05
C GLN A 606 -6.07 21.90 -6.39
N VAL A 607 -6.80 21.47 -5.36
CA VAL A 607 -8.20 21.02 -5.44
C VAL A 607 -9.03 21.56 -4.29
N GLN A 608 -10.35 21.50 -4.43
CA GLN A 608 -11.29 21.76 -3.36
C GLN A 608 -11.78 20.44 -2.77
N GLU A 609 -11.67 20.28 -1.45
CA GLU A 609 -12.20 19.14 -0.71
C GLU A 609 -13.35 19.54 0.18
N ALA A 610 -14.31 18.65 0.41
CA ALA A 610 -15.35 18.87 1.42
C ALA A 610 -14.70 19.00 2.81
N ALA A 611 -15.03 20.08 3.54
CA ALA A 611 -14.39 20.40 4.81
C ALA A 611 -14.61 19.31 5.90
N GLY A 612 -15.74 18.60 5.83
CA GLY A 612 -16.06 17.51 6.75
C GLY A 612 -15.26 16.22 6.56
N LEU A 613 -14.57 16.04 5.43
CA LEU A 613 -13.83 14.79 5.14
C LEU A 613 -12.56 14.67 5.98
N ASN A 614 -11.83 15.78 6.16
CA ASN A 614 -10.59 15.86 6.91
C ASN A 614 -10.57 17.17 7.71
N PRO A 615 -11.23 17.23 8.89
CA PRO A 615 -11.29 18.46 9.67
C PRO A 615 -9.88 18.88 10.13
N THR A 616 -9.52 20.12 9.86
CA THR A 616 -8.32 20.77 10.42
C THR A 616 -8.67 22.19 10.78
N THR A 617 -8.28 22.59 11.98
CA THR A 617 -8.42 23.93 12.55
C THR A 617 -7.06 24.64 12.66
N VAL A 618 -5.97 23.90 12.51
CA VAL A 618 -4.60 24.37 12.72
C VAL A 618 -3.97 24.73 11.38
N ASP A 619 -3.25 25.85 11.33
CA ASP A 619 -2.45 26.21 10.16
C ASP A 619 -1.28 25.22 10.02
N MET A 620 -1.20 24.54 8.88
CA MET A 620 -0.10 23.60 8.59
C MET A 620 1.20 24.32 8.23
N ILE A 621 1.16 25.64 7.99
CA ILE A 621 2.33 26.47 7.70
C ILE A 621 2.84 27.09 9.00
N ARG A 622 4.12 26.86 9.31
CA ARG A 622 4.77 27.54 10.42
C ARG A 622 5.35 28.87 9.96
N ARG A 623 4.69 29.96 10.33
CA ARG A 623 5.07 31.33 9.95
C ARG A 623 5.88 31.98 11.06
N PHE A 624 7.04 32.54 10.72
CA PHE A 624 7.92 33.22 11.66
C PHE A 624 8.16 34.67 11.24
N GLY A 625 8.04 35.58 12.21
CA GLY A 625 8.49 36.97 12.05
C GLY A 625 10.01 37.11 12.24
N GLY A 626 10.51 38.34 12.06
CA GLY A 626 11.91 38.69 12.32
C GLY A 626 12.82 38.64 11.08
N SER A 627 14.11 38.41 11.30
CA SER A 627 15.12 38.37 10.23
C SER A 627 14.79 37.27 9.21
N THR A 628 14.95 37.56 7.91
CA THR A 628 14.73 36.64 6.78
C THR A 628 16.03 36.03 6.25
N SER A 629 17.15 36.25 6.96
CA SER A 629 18.46 35.74 6.54
C SER A 629 18.45 34.21 6.46
N VAL A 630 18.94 33.69 5.33
CA VAL A 630 19.11 32.25 5.06
C VAL A 630 20.01 31.59 6.11
N ALA A 631 20.97 32.36 6.62
CA ALA A 631 21.98 31.93 7.57
C ALA A 631 21.48 31.96 9.03
N ALA A 632 20.37 32.64 9.30
CA ALA A 632 19.76 32.62 10.63
C ALA A 632 19.15 31.24 10.91
N GLN A 633 18.95 30.94 12.19
CA GLN A 633 18.17 29.79 12.64
C GLN A 633 16.67 30.15 12.66
N TRP A 634 15.81 29.15 12.74
CA TRP A 634 14.42 29.39 13.10
C TRP A 634 14.34 29.76 14.59
N PRO A 635 13.43 30.66 15.00
CA PRO A 635 13.11 30.85 16.41
C PRO A 635 12.74 29.51 17.06
N GLU A 636 13.02 29.35 18.36
CA GLU A 636 12.59 28.16 19.09
C GLU A 636 11.07 28.02 18.95
N GLU A 637 10.65 26.92 18.37
CA GLU A 637 9.24 26.54 18.32
C GLU A 637 8.84 26.25 19.78
N GLN A 638 7.85 26.98 20.30
CA GLN A 638 7.19 26.54 21.53
C GLN A 638 6.59 25.18 21.20
N ASP A 639 7.16 24.12 21.77
CA ASP A 639 6.76 22.73 21.47
C ASP A 639 5.24 22.60 21.67
N ASP A 640 4.48 22.42 20.59
CA ASP A 640 3.06 21.99 20.67
C ASP A 640 2.97 20.57 21.28
N ASN A 641 4.10 19.84 21.38
CA ASN A 641 4.20 18.60 22.16
C ASN A 641 4.14 18.81 23.68
N ASP A 642 4.11 20.06 24.15
CA ASP A 642 3.77 20.34 25.54
C ASP A 642 2.29 19.98 25.81
N ASP A 643 1.49 19.56 24.84
CA ASP A 643 0.15 19.01 25.07
C ASP A 643 0.17 17.61 25.72
N ASP A 644 1.11 16.72 25.35
CA ASP A 644 1.30 15.44 26.07
C ASP A 644 1.85 15.69 27.48
N ASP A 645 2.78 16.64 27.62
CA ASP A 645 3.30 17.07 28.92
C ASP A 645 2.26 17.86 29.74
N ARG A 646 1.30 18.57 29.09
CA ARG A 646 0.15 19.22 29.73
C ARG A 646 -0.88 18.20 30.15
N PHE A 647 -1.19 17.19 29.34
CA PHE A 647 -2.08 16.10 29.73
C PHE A 647 -1.46 15.32 30.89
N ALA A 648 -0.17 15.00 30.85
CA ALA A 648 0.54 14.40 31.98
C ALA A 648 0.60 15.33 33.21
N ARG A 649 0.71 16.64 33.01
CA ARG A 649 0.70 17.64 34.10
C ARG A 649 -0.72 17.80 34.69
N VAL A 650 -1.76 17.73 33.87
CA VAL A 650 -3.18 17.73 34.27
C VAL A 650 -3.50 16.42 35.00
N GLU A 651 -3.04 15.28 34.52
CA GLU A 651 -3.18 13.98 35.17
C GLU A 651 -2.49 13.98 36.55
N ARG A 652 -1.27 14.52 36.66
CA ARG A 652 -0.59 14.72 37.95
C ARG A 652 -1.32 15.70 38.88
N LEU A 653 -2.00 16.71 38.33
CA LEU A 653 -2.82 17.64 39.11
C LEU A 653 -4.10 16.96 39.61
N ILE A 654 -4.74 16.13 38.78
CA ILE A 654 -5.91 15.32 39.13
C ILE A 654 -5.54 14.28 40.19
N GLU A 655 -4.41 13.58 40.07
CA GLU A 655 -3.92 12.66 41.09
C GLU A 655 -3.62 13.37 42.41
N LYS A 656 -3.01 14.56 42.37
CA LYS A 656 -2.78 15.38 43.58
C LYS A 656 -4.10 15.84 44.21
N ALA A 657 -5.10 16.20 43.41
CA ALA A 657 -6.42 16.57 43.89
C ALA A 657 -7.15 15.36 44.53
N MET A 658 -7.11 14.20 43.89
CA MET A 658 -7.70 12.97 44.45
C MET A 658 -7.00 12.52 45.74
N LYS A 659 -5.67 12.64 45.83
CA LYS A 659 -4.93 12.35 47.09
C LYS A 659 -5.30 13.32 48.21
N ARG A 660 -5.52 14.60 47.90
CA ARG A 660 -6.00 15.59 48.88
C ARG A 660 -7.43 15.31 49.33
N MET A 661 -8.31 14.88 48.43
CA MET A 661 -9.68 14.49 48.78
C MET A 661 -9.72 13.21 49.64
N LYS A 662 -8.87 12.21 49.35
CA LYS A 662 -8.76 11.00 50.20
C LYS A 662 -8.12 11.27 51.56
N GLY A 663 -7.23 12.27 51.67
CA GLY A 663 -6.59 12.66 52.93
C GLY A 663 -7.46 13.52 53.86
N ALA A 664 -8.53 14.13 53.35
CA ALA A 664 -9.41 15.01 54.14
C ALA A 664 -10.60 14.28 54.81
N GLY A 665 -10.73 12.96 54.62
CA GLY A 665 -11.89 12.18 55.08
C GLY A 665 -11.79 11.56 56.48
N GLY A 666 -10.72 11.82 57.26
CA GLY A 666 -10.50 11.10 58.52
C GLY A 666 -9.90 11.94 59.63
N SER A 667 -10.70 12.76 60.30
CA SER A 667 -10.48 13.14 61.71
C SER A 667 -11.70 13.88 62.27
N GLY A 668 -12.72 13.10 62.61
CA GLY A 668 -13.78 13.54 63.51
C GLY A 668 -13.31 13.48 64.96
N ARG A 669 -12.93 14.65 65.49
CA ARG A 669 -13.42 15.22 66.76
C ARG A 669 -13.48 14.31 68.00
N THR A 670 -12.54 14.49 68.93
CA THR A 670 -12.87 14.60 70.36
C THR A 670 -11.91 15.59 71.05
N ARG A 671 -12.50 16.62 71.67
CA ARG A 671 -11.83 17.76 72.32
C ARG A 671 -12.28 17.82 73.78
N VAL A 672 -11.37 17.51 74.70
CA VAL A 672 -11.38 17.84 76.15
C VAL A 672 -9.89 17.73 76.54
N GLY A 673 -9.18 18.62 77.23
CA GLY A 673 -9.39 19.89 77.91
C GLY A 673 -8.08 20.16 78.68
N GLY A 674 -7.76 21.41 79.00
CA GLY A 674 -6.80 21.72 80.08
C GLY A 674 -5.42 22.28 79.72
N THR A 675 -5.30 23.60 79.90
CA THR A 675 -4.28 24.32 80.72
C THR A 675 -2.77 24.25 80.44
N SER A 676 -2.23 25.47 80.23
CA SER A 676 -1.03 26.10 80.82
C SER A 676 0.38 25.92 80.21
N GLY A 677 1.10 27.06 80.12
CA GLY A 677 2.57 27.20 80.03
C GLY A 677 3.07 27.65 78.65
N ALA A 678 3.41 28.94 78.43
CA ALA A 678 4.78 29.51 78.52
C ALA A 678 5.82 28.79 77.62
N GLY A 679 6.64 29.41 76.76
CA GLY A 679 6.97 30.79 76.43
C GLY A 679 8.10 30.79 75.37
N ALA A 680 8.56 31.98 74.98
CA ALA A 680 9.75 32.30 74.14
C ALA A 680 9.73 31.81 72.68
N GLY A 681 9.91 32.64 71.64
CA GLY A 681 11.02 33.59 71.38
C GLY A 681 11.87 32.96 70.27
N GLU A 682 11.88 33.44 69.03
CA GLU A 682 12.85 34.38 68.43
C GLU A 682 12.46 34.54 66.95
N SER A 683 12.20 35.76 66.44
CA SER A 683 13.13 36.63 65.66
C SER A 683 13.82 35.95 64.47
N GLY A 684 13.86 36.47 63.25
CA GLY A 684 13.52 37.80 62.74
C GLY A 684 13.51 37.79 61.19
N SER A 685 12.92 38.83 60.58
CA SER A 685 13.62 39.88 59.80
C SER A 685 13.95 39.46 58.35
N ALA A 686 13.73 40.21 57.27
CA ALA A 686 13.12 41.51 56.96
C ALA A 686 12.75 41.45 55.45
N GLY A 687 11.72 42.16 54.97
CA GLY A 687 11.86 43.45 54.26
C GLY A 687 12.15 43.23 52.75
N LEU A 688 11.56 43.88 51.75
CA LEU A 688 10.87 45.17 51.61
C LEU A 688 10.24 45.16 50.18
N SER A 689 8.97 45.56 50.06
CA SER A 689 8.48 46.78 49.38
C SER A 689 8.36 46.75 47.85
N GLY A 690 7.17 47.13 47.35
CA GLY A 690 6.94 47.46 45.95
C GLY A 690 5.45 47.64 45.62
N ASP A 691 4.87 48.70 46.17
CA ASP A 691 3.49 49.17 46.02
C ASP A 691 3.20 49.73 44.60
N LYS A 692 1.95 49.60 44.12
CA LYS A 692 1.13 50.64 43.46
C LYS A 692 -0.03 50.10 42.59
N ASP A 693 -1.22 50.59 42.96
CA ASP A 693 -2.32 51.12 42.15
C ASP A 693 -2.94 50.22 41.04
N ALA A 694 -4.17 49.69 41.17
CA ALA A 694 -5.50 50.30 41.31
C ALA A 694 -6.22 50.63 39.96
N VAL A 695 -7.47 50.15 39.88
CA VAL A 695 -8.61 50.60 39.05
C VAL A 695 -8.65 50.11 37.58
N GLN A 696 -9.46 49.10 37.25
CA GLN A 696 -10.91 49.13 36.91
C GLN A 696 -11.17 49.64 35.47
N GLY A 697 -11.53 48.73 34.58
CA GLY A 697 -12.00 49.01 33.22
C GLY A 697 -12.97 47.91 32.80
N SER A 698 -14.24 48.26 32.81
CA SER A 698 -15.44 47.46 32.57
C SER A 698 -15.47 46.81 31.18
N GLY A 699 -15.95 45.57 31.14
CA GLY A 699 -16.33 44.89 29.92
C GLY A 699 -17.63 45.44 29.35
N GLU A 700 -17.68 45.50 28.02
CA GLU A 700 -18.90 45.76 27.26
C GLU A 700 -19.08 44.59 26.28
N ALA A 701 -20.15 43.83 26.51
CA ALA A 701 -20.57 42.71 25.70
C ALA A 701 -21.46 43.22 24.57
N ALA A 702 -21.15 42.84 23.33
CA ALA A 702 -22.04 43.03 22.19
C ALA A 702 -22.31 41.68 21.53
N SER A 703 -23.47 41.11 21.87
CA SER A 703 -24.16 40.05 21.16
C SER A 703 -24.63 40.56 19.79
N VAL A 704 -24.27 39.87 18.71
CA VAL A 704 -24.87 40.10 17.39
C VAL A 704 -25.61 38.85 16.95
N SER A 705 -26.87 39.09 16.59
CA SER A 705 -27.97 38.21 16.25
C SER A 705 -27.83 37.55 14.89
N GLU A 706 -28.30 36.30 14.82
CA GLU A 706 -28.72 35.60 13.61
C GLU A 706 -29.81 36.37 12.85
N ARG A 707 -29.66 36.45 11.52
CA ARG A 707 -30.77 36.63 10.57
C ARG A 707 -30.50 35.76 9.34
N GLY A 708 -31.51 34.98 8.98
CA GLY A 708 -31.52 34.15 7.78
C GLY A 708 -31.94 34.90 6.51
N SER A 709 -31.69 34.21 5.40
CA SER A 709 -32.25 34.38 4.05
C SER A 709 -31.90 33.08 3.32
N SER A 710 -32.80 32.20 2.87
CA SER A 710 -33.88 32.40 1.89
C SER A 710 -33.35 32.99 0.58
N ASP A 711 -32.75 32.14 -0.25
CA ASP A 711 -33.11 31.93 -1.66
C ASP A 711 -32.43 30.65 -2.19
#